data_AF-A0A6A5V6D7-F1
#
_entry.id   AF-A0A6A5V6D7-F1
#
_cell.length_a   1.000
_cell.length_b   1.000
_cell.length_c   1.000
_cell.angle_alpha   90.00
_cell.angle_beta   90.00
_cell.angle_gamma   90.00
#
_symmetry.space_group_name_H-M   'P 1'
#
loop_
_entity.id
_entity.type
_entity.pdbx_description
1 polymer ?
#
loop_
_entity_poly.entity_id
_entity_poly.type
_entity_poly.pdbx_seq_one_letter_code
_entity_poly.pdbx_strand_id
1 'polypeptide(L)'
;MVTAQRMDRAPSTAKLKRTKTNKMRLISHNLREQRRREEEQRRREAAERAQDKAEEKTRKTTLPEFLNACHTHLHSGLTVQTDTTLSTRGDPANATNKLRPENLVQWEDFPAQQAAIWDVLMASEFASERHFTSLHTLEESGQAILRKMMSSELDLHLFQRSTVDDPVASIIERLYDQRTLRRTFGLKGSVQFENHANTLSPETELAEGMGSMTVSGARRRRSPRLQARAENNSLDRPEAVTAPRAGTARSSRPRADQFCVYNTSIQNRETRVAAYITEYKPPHKLPLGCIYEGLEDMKLDEVAQCRETDTPRDRFRRLMAAVITQAFSYMVKLGVEYGCVCTGEAFVFLRVPDDPRTVHYFLSVPKGDVGGATGWAPDSDGPNRLHLTAVGQMLAFTLQALKTPPRSHQWRVEAASQLNSWEIVYEDLLDAIPEEDAPSSEYRPPRHDGFLRMSPVQLRRRYAPISSPSCARPQDQHAASDEEPDSDTPSRRRPSPQGLSRAQATSSSSSPSQSSRRGRSGQYCTQNCLLGLVNGGLLDMSCPNVRDHGRSHHQIDRPTFLASIRQQLSSDLDTDCKPVSLPGACGVLFRVRLKSHGYTVAAKCTPIDFVPRLQHEAAVYDVLRPIQGIHVPVHLGNIDLATPYYYEGICELVHMMFLSFGGKRISQCLTTGNRPFITTQVDVSAQAIHNLGVLHKDLEPRNILWNEDTGRVMLIDFERAEEVKQRTVLGIISANRKRKRVPDASMAKQGGDRSSVFARERQRAAIELRGLRLIPQ
;
A
#
# COMPACT_ATOMS: atom_id res chain seq x y z
N MET A 1 -8.66 11.22 -128.39
CA MET A 1 -9.37 12.50 -128.20
C MET A 1 -9.55 12.74 -126.70
N VAL A 2 -9.03 13.87 -126.20
CA VAL A 2 -9.71 14.78 -125.25
C VAL A 2 -9.99 14.26 -123.81
N THR A 3 -9.07 14.66 -122.91
CA THR A 3 -9.25 15.31 -121.58
C THR A 3 -10.35 14.84 -120.60
N ALA A 4 -9.98 14.58 -119.34
CA ALA A 4 -10.05 15.56 -118.22
C ALA A 4 -10.09 14.91 -116.82
N GLN A 5 -9.07 15.25 -116.04
CA GLN A 5 -8.98 15.41 -114.58
C GLN A 5 -10.22 15.16 -113.70
N ARG A 6 -10.03 14.36 -112.65
CA ARG A 6 -10.38 14.80 -111.29
C ARG A 6 -9.31 14.33 -110.30
N MET A 7 -8.59 15.30 -109.74
CA MET A 7 -7.63 15.12 -108.66
C MET A 7 -8.39 14.82 -107.36
N ASP A 8 -8.12 13.68 -106.73
CA ASP A 8 -8.31 13.53 -105.28
C ASP A 8 -6.94 13.69 -104.60
N ARG A 9 -6.81 14.81 -103.87
CA ARG A 9 -5.64 15.17 -103.09
C ARG A 9 -5.45 14.16 -101.96
N ALA A 10 -4.49 13.24 -102.13
CA ALA A 10 -3.89 12.54 -101.01
C ALA A 10 -3.40 13.56 -99.95
N PRO A 11 -3.63 13.35 -98.65
CA PRO A 11 -3.20 14.29 -97.63
C PRO A 11 -1.67 14.41 -97.63
N SER A 12 -1.18 15.63 -97.84
CA SER A 12 0.24 16.01 -97.76
C SER A 12 0.91 15.35 -96.56
N THR A 13 2.06 14.71 -96.79
CA THR A 13 2.94 14.10 -95.79
C THR A 13 3.26 15.01 -94.59
N ALA A 14 3.13 16.34 -94.75
CA ALA A 14 3.26 17.32 -93.67
C ALA A 14 2.08 17.32 -92.68
N LYS A 15 0.83 17.08 -93.13
CA LYS A 15 -0.35 16.92 -92.25
C LYS A 15 -0.29 15.63 -91.43
N LEU A 16 0.23 14.55 -92.02
CA LEU A 16 0.40 13.25 -91.34
C LEU A 16 1.53 13.28 -90.29
N LYS A 17 2.62 14.02 -90.56
CA LYS A 17 3.68 14.25 -89.56
C LYS A 17 3.19 15.12 -88.39
N ARG A 18 2.49 16.23 -88.65
CA ARG A 18 1.91 17.10 -87.59
C ARG A 18 0.90 16.36 -86.69
N THR A 19 0.04 15.52 -87.27
CA THR A 19 -0.93 14.71 -86.51
C THR A 19 -0.24 13.63 -85.67
N LYS A 20 0.80 12.95 -86.19
CA LYS A 20 1.63 12.03 -85.38
C LYS A 20 2.34 12.73 -84.22
N THR A 21 2.93 13.90 -84.44
CA THR A 21 3.62 14.66 -83.37
C THR A 21 2.65 15.17 -82.31
N ASN A 22 1.46 15.64 -82.70
CA ASN A 22 0.42 16.04 -81.76
C ASN A 22 -0.13 14.84 -80.97
N LYS A 23 -0.31 13.68 -81.62
CA LYS A 23 -0.73 12.44 -80.95
C LYS A 23 0.33 11.95 -79.94
N MET A 24 1.61 12.02 -80.28
CA MET A 24 2.72 11.68 -79.38
C MET A 24 2.82 12.64 -78.18
N ARG A 25 2.63 13.95 -78.40
CA ARG A 25 2.57 14.94 -77.32
C ARG A 25 1.37 14.71 -76.40
N LEU A 26 0.21 14.38 -76.95
CA LEU A 26 -0.99 14.07 -76.16
C LEU A 26 -0.81 12.78 -75.34
N ILE A 27 -0.22 11.73 -75.91
CA ILE A 27 0.13 10.50 -75.19
C ILE A 27 1.14 10.80 -74.07
N SER A 28 2.19 11.58 -74.35
CA SER A 28 3.18 11.96 -73.34
C SER A 28 2.56 12.82 -72.22
N HIS A 29 1.65 13.73 -72.55
CA HIS A 29 0.89 14.51 -71.58
C HIS A 29 0.00 13.63 -70.71
N ASN A 30 -0.75 12.70 -71.31
CA ASN A 30 -1.63 11.78 -70.58
C ASN A 30 -0.83 10.82 -69.68
N LEU A 31 0.32 10.32 -70.13
CA LEU A 31 1.21 9.51 -69.27
C LEU A 31 1.79 10.32 -68.10
N ARG A 32 2.11 11.61 -68.30
CA ARG A 32 2.57 12.49 -67.22
C ARG A 32 1.46 12.79 -66.22
N GLU A 33 0.25 13.04 -66.69
CA GLU A 33 -0.92 13.21 -65.82
C GLU A 33 -1.27 11.93 -65.06
N GLN A 34 -1.18 10.76 -65.70
CA GLN A 34 -1.42 9.48 -65.06
C GLN A 34 -0.38 9.21 -63.96
N ARG A 35 0.92 9.43 -64.22
CA ARG A 35 1.96 9.32 -63.19
C ARG A 35 1.73 10.30 -62.04
N ARG A 36 1.32 11.55 -62.33
CA ARG A 36 1.00 12.54 -61.29
C ARG A 36 -0.16 12.07 -60.41
N ARG A 37 -1.22 11.48 -61.00
CA ARG A 37 -2.35 10.90 -60.25
C ARG A 37 -1.93 9.69 -59.42
N GLU A 38 -1.10 8.80 -59.96
CA GLU A 38 -0.56 7.63 -59.23
C GLU A 38 0.39 8.03 -58.08
N GLU A 39 1.21 9.06 -58.26
CA GLU A 39 2.04 9.62 -57.19
C GLU A 39 1.21 10.32 -56.12
N GLU A 40 0.18 11.07 -56.51
CA GLU A 40 -0.74 11.72 -55.58
C GLU A 40 -1.54 10.69 -54.77
N GLN A 41 -2.03 9.63 -55.42
CA GLN A 41 -2.71 8.51 -54.75
C GLN A 41 -1.78 7.81 -53.76
N ARG A 42 -0.54 7.47 -54.15
CA ARG A 42 0.45 6.87 -53.23
C ARG A 42 0.77 7.80 -52.05
N ARG A 43 0.83 9.12 -52.27
CA ARG A 43 1.01 10.09 -51.19
C ARG A 43 -0.18 10.13 -50.24
N ARG A 44 -1.42 10.08 -50.76
CA ARG A 44 -2.63 10.03 -49.93
C ARG A 44 -2.69 8.75 -49.11
N GLU A 45 -2.47 7.59 -49.73
CA GLU A 45 -2.42 6.29 -49.05
C GLU A 45 -1.28 6.21 -48.02
N ALA A 46 -0.15 6.87 -48.27
CA ALA A 46 0.94 6.96 -47.31
C ALA A 46 0.60 7.92 -46.14
N ALA A 47 -0.07 9.03 -46.42
CA ALA A 47 -0.51 9.99 -45.41
C ALA A 47 -1.61 9.39 -44.51
N GLU A 48 -2.58 8.68 -45.09
CA GLU A 48 -3.63 7.96 -44.36
C GLU A 48 -3.02 6.89 -43.46
N ARG A 49 -2.14 6.03 -43.98
CA ARG A 49 -1.42 5.04 -43.16
C ARG A 49 -0.54 5.67 -42.07
N ALA A 50 0.01 6.86 -42.31
CA ALA A 50 0.79 7.57 -41.30
C ALA A 50 -0.12 8.15 -40.20
N GLN A 51 -1.30 8.66 -40.58
CA GLN A 51 -2.33 9.13 -39.67
C GLN A 51 -2.86 7.99 -38.80
N ASP A 52 -3.23 6.85 -39.41
CA ASP A 52 -3.71 5.67 -38.69
C ASP A 52 -2.69 5.18 -37.64
N LYS A 53 -1.40 5.14 -38.01
CA LYS A 53 -0.32 4.79 -37.08
C LYS A 53 -0.13 5.80 -35.96
N ALA A 54 -0.30 7.09 -36.24
CA ALA A 54 -0.22 8.14 -35.22
C ALA A 54 -1.41 8.05 -34.24
N GLU A 55 -2.61 7.79 -34.76
CA GLU A 55 -3.80 7.57 -33.96
C GLU A 55 -3.68 6.31 -33.10
N GLU A 56 -3.18 5.21 -33.67
CA GLU A 56 -2.90 3.98 -32.92
C GLU A 56 -1.88 4.18 -31.79
N LYS A 57 -0.86 5.02 -31.99
CA LYS A 57 0.12 5.33 -30.94
C LYS A 57 -0.43 6.22 -29.82
N THR A 58 -1.42 7.05 -30.12
CA THR A 58 -1.95 8.07 -29.20
C THR A 58 -3.27 7.66 -28.53
N ARG A 59 -4.00 6.69 -29.09
CA ARG A 59 -5.20 6.12 -28.46
C ARG A 59 -4.86 5.38 -27.16
N LYS A 60 -5.88 5.21 -26.32
CA LYS A 60 -5.78 4.37 -25.13
C LYS A 60 -5.57 2.90 -25.48
N THR A 61 -4.82 2.20 -24.64
CA THR A 61 -4.48 0.78 -24.83
C THR A 61 -5.48 -0.13 -24.12
N THR A 62 -5.68 -1.34 -24.67
CA THR A 62 -6.36 -2.45 -23.99
C THR A 62 -5.45 -3.10 -22.94
N LEU A 63 -5.97 -4.00 -22.10
CA LEU A 63 -5.13 -4.66 -21.08
C LEU A 63 -3.96 -5.45 -21.70
N PRO A 64 -4.14 -6.30 -22.73
CA PRO A 64 -3.02 -6.98 -23.38
C PRO A 64 -2.01 -6.04 -24.05
N GLU A 65 -2.51 -5.01 -24.76
CA GLU A 65 -1.68 -3.96 -25.37
C GLU A 65 -0.82 -3.26 -24.32
N PHE A 66 -1.42 -2.93 -23.18
CA PHE A 66 -0.77 -2.25 -22.06
C PHE A 66 0.32 -3.10 -21.41
N LEU A 67 0.04 -4.37 -21.11
CA LEU A 67 1.02 -5.30 -20.53
C LEU A 67 2.23 -5.48 -21.45
N ASN A 68 1.98 -5.63 -22.76
CA ASN A 68 3.04 -5.74 -23.76
C ASN A 68 3.91 -4.47 -23.80
N ALA A 69 3.27 -3.30 -23.80
CA ALA A 69 3.94 -2.01 -23.84
C ALA A 69 4.74 -1.73 -22.57
N CYS A 70 4.21 -2.04 -21.38
CA CYS A 70 4.93 -1.93 -20.12
C CYS A 70 6.18 -2.79 -20.11
N HIS A 71 6.08 -4.05 -20.55
CA HIS A 71 7.25 -4.91 -20.64
C HIS A 71 8.29 -4.34 -21.62
N THR A 72 7.87 -4.04 -22.85
CA THR A 72 8.77 -3.61 -23.94
C THR A 72 9.44 -2.26 -23.67
N HIS A 73 8.69 -1.27 -23.20
CA HIS A 73 9.17 0.11 -23.08
C HIS A 73 9.63 0.47 -21.67
N LEU A 74 9.08 -0.14 -20.61
CA LEU A 74 9.41 0.23 -19.23
C LEU A 74 10.36 -0.78 -18.57
N HIS A 75 10.06 -2.07 -18.65
CA HIS A 75 10.77 -3.09 -17.86
C HIS A 75 12.00 -3.70 -18.56
N SER A 76 11.92 -3.99 -19.86
CA SER A 76 13.02 -4.61 -20.63
C SER A 76 14.29 -3.76 -20.69
N GLY A 77 14.15 -2.44 -20.48
CA GLY A 77 15.23 -1.47 -20.41
C GLY A 77 16.08 -1.50 -19.13
N LEU A 78 15.77 -2.37 -18.17
CA LEU A 78 16.45 -2.42 -16.88
C LEU A 78 17.98 -2.52 -17.03
N THR A 79 18.70 -1.55 -16.45
CA THR A 79 20.16 -1.51 -16.35
C THR A 79 20.60 -1.48 -14.88
N VAL A 80 21.36 -2.50 -14.49
CA VAL A 80 21.91 -2.65 -13.14
C VAL A 80 23.30 -2.01 -13.10
N GLN A 81 23.60 -1.23 -12.06
CA GLN A 81 24.98 -0.79 -11.83
C GLN A 81 25.82 -1.97 -11.35
N THR A 82 26.80 -2.38 -12.15
CA THR A 82 27.69 -3.52 -11.85
C THR A 82 28.90 -3.12 -11.01
N ASP A 83 29.23 -1.82 -10.96
CA ASP A 83 30.34 -1.30 -10.16
C ASP A 83 29.95 -1.15 -8.68
N THR A 84 30.52 -2.00 -7.83
CA THR A 84 30.29 -2.03 -6.37
C THR A 84 30.80 -0.79 -5.64
N THR A 85 31.67 0.01 -6.28
CA THR A 85 32.20 1.27 -5.72
C THR A 85 31.24 2.45 -5.90
N LEU A 86 30.35 2.37 -6.88
CA LEU A 86 29.34 3.39 -7.19
C LEU A 86 27.98 3.09 -6.54
N SER A 87 27.91 2.04 -5.72
CA SER A 87 26.68 1.55 -5.11
C SER A 87 26.62 1.79 -3.60
N THR A 88 25.41 1.87 -3.07
CA THR A 88 25.17 1.99 -1.63
C THR A 88 25.64 0.74 -0.89
N ARG A 89 26.65 0.90 -0.02
CA ARG A 89 27.11 -0.15 0.89
C ARG A 89 26.25 -0.14 2.15
N GLY A 90 25.36 -1.12 2.28
CA GLY A 90 24.53 -1.30 3.46
C GLY A 90 24.11 -2.76 3.60
N ASP A 91 23.71 -3.13 4.81
CA ASP A 91 23.28 -4.47 5.21
C ASP A 91 22.22 -5.08 4.25
N PRO A 92 22.53 -6.14 3.48
CA PRO A 92 21.56 -6.85 2.64
C PRO A 92 20.45 -7.56 3.43
N ALA A 93 20.68 -7.95 4.68
CA ALA A 93 19.75 -8.77 5.45
C ALA A 93 19.76 -8.39 6.94
N ASN A 94 18.86 -7.46 7.32
CA ASN A 94 18.65 -7.11 8.71
C ASN A 94 17.66 -8.11 9.35
N ALA A 95 18.05 -9.37 9.45
CA ALA A 95 17.22 -10.46 9.99
C ALA A 95 17.41 -10.67 11.50
N THR A 96 18.49 -10.15 12.10
CA THR A 96 18.83 -10.40 13.51
C THR A 96 17.67 -10.05 14.45
N ASN A 97 17.35 -10.97 15.37
CA ASN A 97 16.24 -10.92 16.33
C ASN A 97 14.84 -10.85 15.71
N LYS A 98 14.68 -11.21 14.44
CA LYS A 98 13.36 -11.33 13.79
C LYS A 98 12.85 -12.77 13.88
N LEU A 99 11.52 -12.90 13.92
CA LEU A 99 10.86 -14.21 13.83
C LEU A 99 11.21 -14.87 12.50
N ARG A 100 11.63 -16.14 12.54
CA ARG A 100 11.96 -16.93 11.35
C ARG A 100 11.04 -18.14 11.23
N PRO A 101 10.74 -18.59 10.00
CA PRO A 101 10.04 -19.85 9.80
C PRO A 101 10.97 -21.03 10.12
N GLU A 102 10.38 -22.23 10.25
CA GLU A 102 11.10 -23.49 10.36
C GLU A 102 11.46 -24.03 8.97
N ASN A 103 10.52 -23.96 8.03
CA ASN A 103 10.63 -24.55 6.70
C ASN A 103 10.41 -23.52 5.58
N LEU A 104 11.22 -23.61 4.54
CA LEU A 104 11.01 -22.95 3.26
C LEU A 104 10.73 -24.04 2.22
N VAL A 105 9.63 -23.91 1.48
CA VAL A 105 9.14 -24.94 0.54
C VAL A 105 8.67 -24.30 -0.77
N GLN A 106 8.88 -24.95 -1.90
CA GLN A 106 8.43 -24.47 -3.19
C GLN A 106 6.89 -24.38 -3.25
N TRP A 107 6.39 -23.27 -3.79
CA TRP A 107 4.97 -23.03 -3.98
C TRP A 107 4.50 -23.64 -5.32
N GLU A 108 4.25 -24.95 -5.33
CA GLU A 108 3.96 -25.71 -6.55
C GLU A 108 2.68 -25.27 -7.28
N ASP A 109 1.63 -24.88 -6.56
CA ASP A 109 0.34 -24.51 -7.15
C ASP A 109 0.22 -23.02 -7.53
N PHE A 110 1.27 -22.23 -7.32
CA PHE A 110 1.30 -20.80 -7.69
C PHE A 110 0.94 -20.54 -9.17
N PRO A 111 1.52 -21.25 -10.17
CA PRO A 111 1.15 -21.12 -11.59
C PRO A 111 -0.35 -21.26 -11.86
N ALA A 112 -0.99 -22.27 -11.24
CA ALA A 112 -2.41 -22.55 -11.43
C ALA A 112 -3.27 -21.46 -10.79
N GLN A 113 -2.88 -20.98 -9.61
CA GLN A 113 -3.57 -19.89 -8.92
C GLN A 113 -3.49 -18.57 -9.71
N GLN A 114 -2.31 -18.24 -10.26
CA GLN A 114 -2.14 -17.08 -11.14
C GLN A 114 -3.01 -17.19 -12.39
N ALA A 115 -3.04 -18.36 -13.04
CA ALA A 115 -3.88 -18.58 -14.22
C ALA A 115 -5.37 -18.43 -13.94
N ALA A 116 -5.85 -18.90 -12.78
CA ALA A 116 -7.25 -18.74 -12.38
C ALA A 116 -7.66 -17.26 -12.24
N ILE A 117 -6.74 -16.37 -11.84
CA ILE A 117 -7.00 -14.92 -11.82
C ILE A 117 -7.15 -14.38 -13.25
N TRP A 118 -6.26 -14.79 -14.16
CA TRP A 118 -6.32 -14.40 -15.56
C TRP A 118 -7.58 -14.91 -16.27
N ASP A 119 -8.03 -16.13 -15.97
CA ASP A 119 -9.28 -16.66 -16.50
C ASP A 119 -10.48 -15.75 -16.18
N VAL A 120 -10.54 -15.22 -14.96
CA VAL A 120 -11.59 -14.28 -14.54
C VAL A 120 -11.47 -12.94 -15.26
N LEU A 121 -10.25 -12.41 -15.39
CA LEU A 121 -10.01 -11.12 -16.07
C LEU A 121 -10.34 -11.20 -17.57
N MET A 122 -9.86 -12.23 -18.26
CA MET A 122 -10.04 -12.40 -19.70
C MET A 122 -11.47 -12.82 -20.08
N ALA A 123 -12.23 -13.41 -19.16
CA ALA A 123 -13.65 -13.67 -19.36
C ALA A 123 -14.52 -12.40 -19.29
N SER A 124 -13.98 -11.26 -18.86
CA SER A 124 -14.70 -9.99 -18.75
C SER A 124 -14.42 -9.07 -19.95
N GLU A 125 -15.37 -8.18 -20.26
CA GLU A 125 -15.20 -7.16 -21.32
C GLU A 125 -14.07 -6.17 -21.00
N PHE A 126 -13.66 -6.06 -19.73
CA PHE A 126 -12.56 -5.21 -19.27
C PHE A 126 -11.27 -5.39 -20.07
N ALA A 127 -10.94 -6.64 -20.42
CA ALA A 127 -9.68 -6.95 -21.10
C ALA A 127 -9.62 -6.34 -22.51
N SER A 128 -10.77 -6.17 -23.16
CA SER A 128 -10.91 -5.65 -24.53
C SER A 128 -11.15 -4.15 -24.58
N GLU A 129 -11.55 -3.53 -23.47
CA GLU A 129 -11.80 -2.10 -23.38
C GLU A 129 -10.50 -1.28 -23.31
N ARG A 130 -10.52 -0.08 -23.90
CA ARG A 130 -9.36 0.82 -23.99
C ARG A 130 -9.32 1.80 -22.82
N HIS A 131 -8.77 1.36 -21.69
CA HIS A 131 -8.73 2.15 -20.45
C HIS A 131 -7.40 2.84 -20.18
N PHE A 132 -6.30 2.29 -20.71
CA PHE A 132 -4.97 2.59 -20.21
C PHE A 132 -4.20 3.57 -21.09
N THR A 133 -3.07 4.04 -20.55
CA THR A 133 -2.16 5.00 -21.15
C THR A 133 -1.77 4.59 -22.58
N SER A 134 -1.59 5.59 -23.45
CA SER A 134 -1.22 5.36 -24.84
C SER A 134 0.20 4.79 -24.98
N LEU A 135 0.46 4.12 -26.10
CA LEU A 135 1.79 3.56 -26.40
C LEU A 135 2.85 4.66 -26.45
N HIS A 136 2.53 5.81 -27.04
CA HIS A 136 3.46 6.94 -27.14
C HIS A 136 3.92 7.43 -25.76
N THR A 137 3.00 7.60 -24.81
CA THR A 137 3.35 8.07 -23.46
C THR A 137 4.17 7.04 -22.69
N LEU A 138 3.91 5.74 -22.88
CA LEU A 138 4.72 4.67 -22.28
C LEU A 138 6.13 4.63 -22.86
N GLU A 139 6.27 4.84 -24.18
CA GLU A 139 7.57 4.94 -24.86
C GLU A 139 8.39 6.13 -24.32
N GLU A 140 7.78 7.32 -24.19
CA GLU A 140 8.44 8.50 -23.61
C GLU A 140 8.83 8.29 -22.14
N SER A 141 7.94 7.70 -21.35
CA SER A 141 8.21 7.39 -19.94
C SER A 141 9.36 6.40 -19.80
N GLY A 142 9.39 5.37 -20.65
CA GLY A 142 10.48 4.40 -20.73
C GLY A 142 11.83 5.06 -21.04
N GLN A 143 11.87 5.97 -22.01
CA GLN A 143 13.08 6.75 -22.32
C GLN A 143 13.56 7.61 -21.16
N ALA A 144 12.65 8.14 -20.32
CA ALA A 144 13.02 8.90 -19.14
C ALA A 144 13.59 8.00 -18.02
N ILE A 145 13.03 6.81 -17.84
CA ILE A 145 13.48 5.82 -16.84
C ILE A 145 14.85 5.24 -17.22
N LEU A 146 15.06 4.91 -18.50
CA LEU A 146 16.32 4.39 -19.06
C LEU A 146 17.55 5.27 -18.78
N ARG A 147 17.36 6.57 -18.56
CA ARG A 147 18.46 7.50 -18.25
C ARG A 147 18.99 7.37 -16.81
N LYS A 148 18.31 6.60 -15.95
CA LYS A 148 18.68 6.41 -14.54
C LYS A 148 19.18 4.98 -14.35
N MET A 149 20.42 4.83 -13.89
CA MET A 149 20.98 3.54 -13.49
C MET A 149 20.54 3.18 -12.07
N MET A 150 20.25 1.90 -11.80
CA MET A 150 19.93 1.45 -10.44
C MET A 150 21.20 1.32 -9.59
N SER A 151 21.41 2.28 -8.69
CA SER A 151 22.60 2.34 -7.82
C SER A 151 22.29 2.31 -6.31
N SER A 152 21.02 2.38 -5.94
CA SER A 152 20.56 2.45 -4.55
C SER A 152 19.18 1.81 -4.36
N GLU A 153 18.78 1.58 -3.10
CA GLU A 153 17.41 1.16 -2.75
C GLU A 153 16.36 2.17 -3.21
N LEU A 154 16.70 3.47 -3.15
CA LEU A 154 15.81 4.53 -3.61
C LEU A 154 15.61 4.47 -5.13
N ASP A 155 16.67 4.20 -5.90
CA ASP A 155 16.57 4.04 -7.36
C ASP A 155 15.73 2.81 -7.72
N LEU A 156 15.93 1.69 -7.01
CA LEU A 156 15.09 0.50 -7.18
C LEU A 156 13.63 0.82 -6.87
N HIS A 157 13.36 1.52 -5.78
CA HIS A 157 11.99 1.90 -5.42
C HIS A 157 11.35 2.76 -6.51
N LEU A 158 12.04 3.79 -7.02
CA LEU A 158 11.52 4.65 -8.09
C LEU A 158 11.29 3.89 -9.39
N PHE A 159 12.20 2.98 -9.74
CA PHE A 159 12.06 2.11 -10.91
C PHE A 159 10.84 1.21 -10.77
N GLN A 160 10.76 0.45 -9.68
CA GLN A 160 9.65 -0.46 -9.42
C GLN A 160 8.31 0.27 -9.39
N ARG A 161 8.27 1.42 -8.71
CA ARG A 161 7.06 2.24 -8.64
C ARG A 161 6.56 2.65 -10.02
N SER A 162 7.46 3.16 -10.86
CA SER A 162 7.10 3.69 -12.18
C SER A 162 6.81 2.60 -13.21
N THR A 163 7.46 1.43 -13.10
CA THR A 163 7.39 0.37 -14.11
C THR A 163 6.40 -0.74 -13.77
N VAL A 164 6.03 -0.89 -12.50
CA VAL A 164 5.17 -1.99 -12.02
C VAL A 164 4.07 -1.50 -11.09
N ASP A 165 4.39 -0.82 -9.98
CA ASP A 165 3.39 -0.52 -8.94
C ASP A 165 2.32 0.46 -9.44
N ASP A 166 2.70 1.55 -10.11
CA ASP A 166 1.77 2.53 -10.69
C ASP A 166 0.92 1.92 -11.83
N PRO A 167 1.48 1.15 -12.78
CA PRO A 167 0.69 0.36 -13.72
C PRO A 167 -0.32 -0.58 -13.06
N VAL A 168 0.09 -1.35 -12.03
CA VAL A 168 -0.81 -2.26 -11.30
C VAL A 168 -1.92 -1.48 -10.58
N ALA A 169 -1.58 -0.37 -9.92
CA ALA A 169 -2.54 0.49 -9.25
C ALA A 169 -3.56 1.09 -10.23
N SER A 170 -3.11 1.53 -11.40
CA SER A 170 -3.97 2.05 -12.47
C SER A 170 -4.93 0.99 -13.00
N ILE A 171 -4.47 -0.25 -13.18
CA ILE A 171 -5.33 -1.37 -13.59
C ILE A 171 -6.39 -1.64 -12.53
N ILE A 172 -6.02 -1.70 -11.25
CA ILE A 172 -6.96 -1.99 -10.15
C ILE A 172 -7.98 -0.87 -9.96
N GLU A 173 -7.56 0.39 -10.12
CA GLU A 173 -8.48 1.53 -10.08
C GLU A 173 -9.55 1.41 -11.17
N ARG A 174 -9.19 1.00 -12.38
CA ARG A 174 -10.15 0.76 -13.46
C ARG A 174 -11.00 -0.50 -13.24
N LEU A 175 -10.43 -1.55 -12.65
CA LEU A 175 -11.18 -2.76 -12.27
C LEU A 175 -12.28 -2.46 -11.25
N TYR A 176 -12.06 -1.49 -10.37
CA TYR A 176 -13.04 -1.10 -9.34
C TYR A 176 -14.35 -0.54 -9.92
N ASP A 177 -14.30 0.09 -11.10
CA ASP A 177 -15.47 0.62 -11.79
C ASP A 177 -16.42 -0.52 -12.24
N GLN A 178 -15.90 -1.73 -12.44
CA GLN A 178 -16.69 -2.90 -12.81
C GLN A 178 -17.23 -3.65 -11.57
N ARG A 179 -18.56 -3.61 -11.37
CA ARG A 179 -19.23 -4.19 -10.20
C ARG A 179 -18.95 -5.68 -9.96
N THR A 180 -18.83 -6.47 -11.02
CA THR A 180 -18.57 -7.92 -10.95
C THR A 180 -17.16 -8.19 -10.44
N LEU A 181 -16.14 -7.63 -11.10
CA LEU A 181 -14.73 -7.79 -10.73
C LEU A 181 -14.44 -7.20 -9.34
N ARG A 182 -15.04 -6.05 -9.02
CA ARG A 182 -14.97 -5.45 -7.68
C ARG A 182 -15.40 -6.44 -6.58
N ARG A 183 -16.51 -7.16 -6.77
CA ARG A 183 -16.99 -8.15 -5.80
C ARG A 183 -16.12 -9.40 -5.78
N THR A 184 -15.70 -9.88 -6.94
CA THR A 184 -14.87 -11.09 -7.07
C THR A 184 -13.51 -10.95 -6.39
N PHE A 185 -12.87 -9.77 -6.50
CA PHE A 185 -11.54 -9.51 -5.94
C PHE A 185 -11.56 -8.70 -4.63
N GLY A 186 -12.74 -8.37 -4.09
CA GLY A 186 -12.85 -7.62 -2.83
C GLY A 186 -12.32 -6.20 -2.88
N LEU A 187 -12.39 -5.52 -4.04
CA LEU A 187 -11.80 -4.18 -4.24
C LEU A 187 -12.58 -3.10 -3.45
N LYS A 188 -11.88 -2.29 -2.65
CA LYS A 188 -12.47 -1.15 -1.91
C LYS A 188 -12.30 0.20 -2.61
N GLY A 189 -11.42 0.26 -3.61
CA GLY A 189 -11.05 1.45 -4.35
C GLY A 189 -9.80 1.17 -5.17
N SER A 190 -8.69 1.79 -4.79
CA SER A 190 -7.37 1.57 -5.41
C SER A 190 -6.42 0.86 -4.43
N VAL A 191 -5.27 0.43 -4.96
CA VAL A 191 -4.15 -0.04 -4.12
C VAL A 191 -3.11 1.06 -3.91
N GLN A 192 -2.53 1.10 -2.72
CA GLN A 192 -1.44 2.02 -2.38
C GLN A 192 -0.24 1.26 -1.84
N PHE A 193 0.94 1.64 -2.30
CA PHE A 193 2.22 1.10 -1.88
C PHE A 193 2.86 2.11 -0.93
N GLU A 194 2.92 1.77 0.36
CA GLU A 194 3.33 2.70 1.41
C GLU A 194 4.51 2.19 2.22
N ASN A 195 5.38 3.11 2.62
CA ASN A 195 6.50 2.87 3.51
C ASN A 195 6.20 3.47 4.88
N HIS A 196 6.42 2.69 5.93
CA HIS A 196 6.07 3.06 7.30
C HIS A 196 7.22 3.64 8.13
N ALA A 197 8.39 3.90 7.53
CA ALA A 197 9.58 4.36 8.25
C ALA A 197 9.37 5.65 9.07
N ASN A 198 8.36 6.47 8.75
CA ASN A 198 8.05 7.74 9.42
C ASN A 198 6.72 7.76 10.18
N THR A 199 6.04 6.63 10.30
CA THR A 199 4.73 6.56 10.96
C THR A 199 4.94 6.50 12.49
N LEU A 200 4.45 7.50 13.25
CA LEU A 200 4.63 7.63 14.71
C LEU A 200 6.08 7.89 15.16
N SER A 201 6.81 8.76 14.45
CA SER A 201 8.16 9.20 14.86
C SER A 201 8.09 10.35 15.88
N PRO A 202 8.89 10.32 16.97
CA PRO A 202 9.07 11.49 17.81
C PRO A 202 9.58 12.63 16.94
N GLU A 203 8.81 13.72 16.81
CA GLU A 203 9.19 14.88 16.00
C GLU A 203 10.56 15.45 16.38
N THR A 204 11.08 15.16 17.59
CA THR A 204 12.45 15.49 17.99
C THR A 204 13.51 14.91 17.04
N GLU A 205 13.34 13.70 16.51
CA GLU A 205 14.28 13.11 15.55
C GLU A 205 14.17 13.76 14.16
N LEU A 206 12.95 14.14 13.75
CA LEU A 206 12.69 14.88 12.51
C LEU A 206 13.16 16.34 12.59
N ALA A 207 13.01 16.98 13.75
CA ALA A 207 13.42 18.35 14.02
C ALA A 207 14.94 18.47 14.21
N GLU A 208 15.62 17.47 14.77
CA GLU A 208 17.09 17.40 14.77
C GLU A 208 17.64 17.15 13.35
N GLY A 209 16.95 16.33 12.55
CA GLY A 209 17.25 16.15 11.13
C GLY A 209 17.09 17.43 10.30
N MET A 210 16.02 18.19 10.53
CA MET A 210 15.76 19.48 9.86
C MET A 210 16.57 20.64 10.43
N GLY A 211 16.88 20.64 11.72
CA GLY A 211 17.74 21.62 12.39
C GLY A 211 19.20 21.55 11.90
N SER A 212 19.60 20.40 11.37
CA SER A 212 20.88 20.23 10.67
C SER A 212 20.90 20.80 9.24
N MET A 213 19.78 21.32 8.71
CA MET A 213 19.69 21.89 7.36
C MET A 213 19.81 23.43 7.32
N THR A 214 20.11 24.11 8.42
CA THR A 214 20.42 25.54 8.35
C THR A 214 21.74 25.77 7.60
N VAL A 215 21.64 26.41 6.44
CA VAL A 215 22.75 26.86 5.61
C VAL A 215 23.55 27.92 6.38
N SER A 216 24.60 27.49 7.07
CA SER A 216 25.69 28.38 7.50
C SER A 216 26.98 27.58 7.57
N GLY A 217 27.85 27.83 6.58
CA GLY A 217 29.30 27.67 6.67
C GLY A 217 29.83 26.25 6.90
N ALA A 218 30.27 25.65 5.79
CA ALA A 218 31.19 24.50 5.69
C ALA A 218 31.93 24.11 6.99
N ARG A 219 31.39 23.14 7.73
CA ARG A 219 32.19 22.25 8.59
C ARG A 219 32.01 20.82 8.11
N ARG A 220 33.10 20.25 7.58
CA ARG A 220 33.18 18.85 7.15
C ARG A 220 32.74 17.94 8.29
N ARG A 221 31.60 17.25 8.13
CA ARG A 221 31.17 16.15 8.99
C ARG A 221 32.27 15.08 8.97
N ARG A 222 32.97 14.88 10.09
CA ARG A 222 33.83 13.70 10.30
C ARG A 222 32.94 12.59 10.84
N SER A 223 33.12 11.38 10.34
CA SER A 223 32.38 10.21 10.79
C SER A 223 32.70 9.86 12.25
N PRO A 224 31.75 9.27 13.02
CA PRO A 224 31.98 8.82 14.40
C PRO A 224 33.18 7.87 14.54
N ARG A 225 33.49 7.11 13.49
CA ARG A 225 34.64 6.21 13.41
C ARG A 225 35.99 6.94 13.40
N LEU A 226 36.05 8.18 12.89
CA LEU A 226 37.26 9.02 12.92
C LEU A 226 37.42 9.78 14.25
N GLN A 227 36.34 9.97 15.01
CA GLN A 227 36.42 10.47 16.39
C GLN A 227 36.94 9.37 17.34
N ALA A 228 36.43 8.14 17.21
CA ALA A 228 36.94 7.01 17.98
C ALA A 228 38.43 6.71 17.72
N ARG A 229 38.91 6.95 16.49
CA ARG A 229 40.33 6.80 16.14
C ARG A 229 41.22 7.94 16.66
N ALA A 230 40.66 9.10 16.98
CA ALA A 230 41.39 10.23 17.55
C ALA A 230 41.54 10.08 19.07
N GLU A 231 40.55 9.48 19.74
CA GLU A 231 40.58 9.20 21.19
C GLU A 231 41.60 8.10 21.55
N ASN A 232 41.93 7.20 20.63
CA ASN A 232 42.96 6.17 20.82
C ASN A 232 44.42 6.67 20.74
N ASN A 233 44.67 7.94 20.38
CA ASN A 233 46.03 8.49 20.21
C ASN A 233 46.42 9.53 21.26
N SER A 234 45.64 9.71 22.33
CA SER A 234 46.00 10.59 23.45
C SER A 234 46.26 9.76 24.71
N LEU A 235 47.53 9.42 24.94
CA LEU A 235 48.02 9.01 26.25
C LEU A 235 47.98 10.23 27.20
N ASP A 236 47.62 9.97 28.46
CA ASP A 236 47.52 10.86 29.62
C ASP A 236 46.19 11.59 29.88
N ARG A 237 45.33 10.94 30.70
CA ARG A 237 44.67 11.55 31.87
C ARG A 237 43.98 10.50 32.77
N PRO A 238 43.98 10.69 34.12
CA PRO A 238 43.54 9.67 35.06
C PRO A 238 42.02 9.62 35.26
N GLU A 239 41.61 8.46 35.76
CA GLU A 239 40.26 7.92 35.95
C GLU A 239 39.21 8.87 36.54
N ALA A 240 38.09 8.99 35.84
CA ALA A 240 36.81 9.42 36.42
C ALA A 240 35.79 8.29 36.21
N VAL A 241 35.37 7.71 37.33
CA VAL A 241 34.38 6.64 37.43
C VAL A 241 33.12 7.01 36.65
N THR A 242 32.84 6.28 35.57
CA THR A 242 31.60 6.41 34.79
C THR A 242 30.78 5.14 34.93
N ALA A 243 29.55 5.31 35.40
CA ALA A 243 28.52 4.30 35.58
C ALA A 243 28.24 3.51 34.28
N PRO A 244 27.69 2.28 34.38
CA PRO A 244 27.50 1.43 33.21
C PRO A 244 26.50 2.08 32.25
N ARG A 245 26.96 2.37 31.03
CA ARG A 245 26.11 2.80 29.92
C ARG A 245 25.15 1.67 29.59
N ALA A 246 23.88 1.87 29.90
CA ALA A 246 22.78 1.05 29.39
C ALA A 246 22.88 0.98 27.86
N GLY A 247 22.95 -0.24 27.32
CA GLY A 247 22.94 -0.48 25.89
C GLY A 247 21.68 0.14 25.29
N THR A 248 21.86 1.05 24.33
CA THR A 248 20.77 1.60 23.54
C THR A 248 20.14 0.46 22.74
N ALA A 249 18.98 -0.03 23.20
CA ALA A 249 18.16 -0.95 22.44
C ALA A 249 17.86 -0.31 21.08
N ARG A 250 18.33 -0.94 20.00
CA ARG A 250 18.03 -0.52 18.63
C ARG A 250 16.51 -0.56 18.43
N SER A 251 15.96 0.52 17.87
CA SER A 251 14.55 0.66 17.52
C SER A 251 14.03 -0.56 16.75
N SER A 252 12.91 -1.13 17.21
CA SER A 252 12.20 -2.28 16.61
C SER A 252 11.37 -1.91 15.38
N ARG A 253 11.44 -0.65 14.92
CA ARG A 253 10.57 -0.11 13.86
C ARG A 253 10.98 -0.62 12.46
N PRO A 254 9.99 -0.85 11.57
CA PRO A 254 10.27 -1.24 10.18
C PRO A 254 11.14 -0.19 9.49
N ARG A 255 12.20 -0.67 8.82
CA ARG A 255 13.16 0.19 8.09
C ARG A 255 12.56 0.68 6.77
N ALA A 256 13.21 1.68 6.16
CA ALA A 256 12.82 2.30 4.90
C ALA A 256 12.73 1.36 3.68
N ASP A 257 13.09 0.09 3.80
CA ASP A 257 13.07 -0.87 2.68
C ASP A 257 11.78 -1.73 2.66
N GLN A 258 10.89 -1.52 3.64
CA GLN A 258 9.66 -2.30 3.84
C GLN A 258 8.43 -1.53 3.36
N PHE A 259 7.81 -2.05 2.31
CA PHE A 259 6.59 -1.49 1.75
C PHE A 259 5.41 -2.42 2.05
N CYS A 260 4.27 -1.83 2.37
CA CYS A 260 3.01 -2.55 2.50
C CYS A 260 2.05 -2.10 1.41
N VAL A 261 1.34 -3.07 0.84
CA VAL A 261 0.31 -2.82 -0.16
C VAL A 261 -1.06 -2.83 0.50
N TYR A 262 -1.78 -1.72 0.36
CA TYR A 262 -3.08 -1.51 1.00
C TYR A 262 -4.21 -1.45 -0.01
N ASN A 263 -5.31 -2.15 0.26
CA ASN A 263 -6.61 -1.94 -0.35
C ASN A 263 -7.26 -0.70 0.28
N THR A 264 -7.28 0.42 -0.45
CA THR A 264 -7.73 1.72 0.06
C THR A 264 -9.07 2.12 -0.54
N SER A 265 -9.94 2.70 0.28
CA SER A 265 -11.19 3.27 -0.22
C SER A 265 -10.97 4.67 -0.81
N ILE A 266 -11.53 4.91 -1.99
CA ILE A 266 -11.54 6.25 -2.63
C ILE A 266 -12.36 7.24 -1.79
N GLN A 267 -13.39 6.75 -1.10
CA GLN A 267 -14.32 7.60 -0.32
C GLN A 267 -13.83 7.87 1.11
N ASN A 268 -13.05 6.95 1.68
CA ASN A 268 -12.50 7.12 3.02
C ASN A 268 -11.07 6.57 3.12
N ARG A 269 -10.09 7.46 3.01
CA ARG A 269 -8.66 7.14 3.19
C ARG A 269 -8.32 6.58 4.58
N GLU A 270 -9.20 6.78 5.57
CA GLU A 270 -9.02 6.29 6.93
C GLU A 270 -9.33 4.79 7.06
N THR A 271 -9.99 4.19 6.06
CA THR A 271 -10.26 2.74 6.02
C THR A 271 -9.41 2.06 4.96
N ARG A 272 -8.29 1.49 5.38
CA ARG A 272 -7.40 0.68 4.54
C ARG A 272 -7.20 -0.71 5.11
N VAL A 273 -6.92 -1.69 4.25
CA VAL A 273 -6.66 -3.08 4.65
C VAL A 273 -5.39 -3.55 3.96
N ALA A 274 -4.42 -4.04 4.72
CA ALA A 274 -3.20 -4.60 4.16
C ALA A 274 -3.50 -5.85 3.33
N ALA A 275 -2.85 -5.98 2.18
CA ALA A 275 -2.97 -7.11 1.28
C ALA A 275 -1.72 -8.01 1.35
N TYR A 276 -0.54 -7.40 1.19
CA TYR A 276 0.75 -8.08 1.26
C TYR A 276 1.88 -7.07 1.52
N ILE A 277 3.08 -7.59 1.77
CA ILE A 277 4.29 -6.81 1.99
C ILE A 277 5.30 -7.02 0.87
N THR A 278 6.05 -5.98 0.52
CA THR A 278 7.13 -6.03 -0.46
C THR A 278 8.43 -5.57 0.21
N GLU A 279 9.44 -6.43 0.19
CA GLU A 279 10.80 -6.13 0.63
C GLU A 279 11.68 -5.89 -0.59
N TYR A 280 12.25 -4.68 -0.70
CA TYR A 280 13.13 -4.33 -1.81
C TYR A 280 14.59 -4.62 -1.47
N LYS A 281 15.25 -5.40 -2.33
CA LYS A 281 16.70 -5.69 -2.23
C LYS A 281 17.36 -5.37 -3.57
N PRO A 282 18.16 -4.30 -3.69
CA PRO A 282 18.73 -3.92 -4.97
C PRO A 282 19.62 -5.05 -5.53
N PRO A 283 19.69 -5.21 -6.87
CA PRO A 283 20.39 -6.35 -7.48
C PRO A 283 21.84 -6.51 -7.09
N HIS A 284 22.55 -5.41 -6.82
CA HIS A 284 23.95 -5.47 -6.38
C HIS A 284 24.11 -6.04 -4.94
N LYS A 285 23.03 -6.05 -4.13
CA LYS A 285 23.00 -6.69 -2.80
C LYS A 285 22.46 -8.11 -2.85
N LEU A 286 21.59 -8.40 -3.82
CA LEU A 286 21.02 -9.72 -4.03
C LEU A 286 21.00 -10.05 -5.53
N PRO A 287 22.16 -10.43 -6.11
CA PRO A 287 22.25 -10.78 -7.53
C PRO A 287 21.44 -12.02 -7.87
N LEU A 288 20.99 -12.14 -9.13
CA LEU A 288 20.26 -13.32 -9.62
C LEU A 288 21.01 -14.63 -9.37
N GLY A 289 22.33 -14.64 -9.56
CA GLY A 289 23.14 -15.84 -9.28
C GLY A 289 23.02 -16.32 -7.84
N CYS A 290 23.02 -15.41 -6.86
CA CYS A 290 22.86 -15.76 -5.45
C CYS A 290 21.48 -16.35 -5.16
N ILE A 291 20.45 -15.85 -5.85
CA ILE A 291 19.09 -16.39 -5.75
C ILE A 291 19.06 -17.82 -6.31
N TYR A 292 19.65 -18.06 -7.48
CA TYR A 292 19.63 -19.40 -8.08
C TYR A 292 20.39 -20.46 -7.27
N GLU A 293 21.52 -20.09 -6.66
CA GLU A 293 22.31 -21.03 -5.84
C GLU A 293 21.77 -21.19 -4.42
N GLY A 294 21.11 -20.15 -3.90
CA GLY A 294 20.65 -20.09 -2.51
C GLY A 294 19.19 -20.45 -2.28
N LEU A 295 18.30 -20.27 -3.26
CA LEU A 295 16.86 -20.48 -3.08
C LEU A 295 16.46 -21.93 -3.38
N GLU A 296 16.14 -22.67 -2.33
CA GLU A 296 15.68 -24.06 -2.40
C GLU A 296 14.81 -24.42 -1.19
N ASP A 297 14.20 -25.60 -1.24
CA ASP A 297 13.56 -26.19 -0.07
C ASP A 297 14.60 -26.42 1.03
N MET A 298 14.36 -25.83 2.21
CA MET A 298 15.32 -25.88 3.31
C MET A 298 14.67 -25.77 4.68
N LYS A 299 15.32 -26.36 5.68
CA LYS A 299 15.03 -26.15 7.10
C LYS A 299 15.94 -25.04 7.62
N LEU A 300 15.35 -23.97 8.14
CA LEU A 300 16.12 -22.80 8.54
C LEU A 300 16.97 -23.05 9.78
N ASP A 301 16.61 -24.02 10.63
CA ASP A 301 17.46 -24.43 11.77
C ASP A 301 18.84 -24.92 11.33
N GLU A 302 18.90 -25.61 10.19
CA GLU A 302 20.13 -26.18 9.65
C GLU A 302 21.00 -25.12 8.98
N VAL A 303 20.36 -24.16 8.31
CA VAL A 303 21.02 -23.08 7.56
C VAL A 303 21.47 -21.93 8.48
N ALA A 304 20.78 -21.73 9.61
CA ALA A 304 21.07 -20.67 10.56
C ALA A 304 22.34 -20.91 11.39
N GLN A 305 23.02 -22.05 11.25
CA GLN A 305 24.29 -22.30 11.91
C GLN A 305 25.43 -21.97 10.96
N CYS A 306 26.31 -21.03 11.33
CA CYS A 306 27.57 -20.80 10.62
C CYS A 306 28.58 -21.88 11.00
N ARG A 307 29.25 -22.48 10.00
CA ARG A 307 30.29 -23.49 10.22
C ARG A 307 31.54 -23.07 9.47
N GLU A 308 32.71 -23.36 10.04
CA GLU A 308 34.00 -23.07 9.39
C GLU A 308 34.17 -23.81 8.05
N THR A 309 33.42 -24.90 7.83
CA THR A 309 33.41 -25.71 6.61
C THR A 309 32.37 -25.27 5.58
N ASP A 310 31.73 -24.11 5.75
CA ASP A 310 30.65 -23.65 4.86
C ASP A 310 31.12 -23.45 3.42
N THR A 311 30.43 -24.10 2.49
CA THR A 311 30.66 -23.88 1.07
C THR A 311 30.10 -22.51 0.63
N PRO A 312 30.53 -21.95 -0.52
CA PRO A 312 29.90 -20.77 -1.09
C PRO A 312 28.37 -20.91 -1.23
N ARG A 313 27.89 -22.12 -1.57
CA ARG A 313 26.46 -22.43 -1.66
C ARG A 313 25.75 -22.31 -0.31
N ASP A 314 26.35 -22.78 0.77
CA ASP A 314 25.76 -22.64 2.12
C ASP A 314 25.65 -21.17 2.52
N ARG A 315 26.60 -20.33 2.11
CA ARG A 315 26.53 -18.88 2.28
C ARG A 315 25.35 -18.26 1.50
N PHE A 316 25.12 -18.67 0.25
CA PHE A 316 23.96 -18.19 -0.54
C PHE A 316 22.63 -18.64 0.06
N ARG A 317 22.54 -19.90 0.53
CA ARG A 317 21.34 -20.42 1.22
C ARG A 317 21.02 -19.60 2.46
N ARG A 318 22.04 -19.30 3.27
CA ARG A 318 21.91 -18.47 4.47
C ARG A 318 21.50 -17.04 4.16
N LEU A 319 22.06 -16.44 3.11
CA LEU A 319 21.64 -15.12 2.64
C LEU A 319 20.15 -15.12 2.25
N MET A 320 19.71 -16.09 1.44
CA MET A 320 18.31 -16.20 1.04
C MET A 320 17.39 -16.43 2.23
N ALA A 321 17.76 -17.31 3.15
CA ALA A 321 17.03 -17.55 4.39
C ALA A 321 16.89 -16.28 5.24
N ALA A 322 17.95 -15.48 5.36
CA ALA A 322 17.92 -14.22 6.10
C ALA A 322 17.02 -13.16 5.43
N VAL A 323 17.09 -13.03 4.10
CA VAL A 323 16.24 -12.10 3.34
C VAL A 323 14.76 -12.49 3.46
N ILE A 324 14.43 -13.77 3.28
CA ILE A 324 13.06 -14.27 3.42
C ILE A 324 12.57 -14.13 4.87
N THR A 325 13.42 -14.42 5.86
CA THR A 325 13.11 -14.20 7.29
C THR A 325 12.76 -12.75 7.58
N GLN A 326 13.48 -11.80 6.98
CA GLN A 326 13.17 -10.38 7.12
C GLN A 326 11.77 -10.04 6.61
N ALA A 327 11.38 -10.53 5.43
CA ALA A 327 10.03 -10.33 4.88
C ALA A 327 8.97 -11.07 5.72
N PHE A 328 9.21 -12.34 6.03
CA PHE A 328 8.33 -13.21 6.81
C PHE A 328 7.99 -12.64 8.19
N SER A 329 8.98 -12.14 8.93
CA SER A 329 8.73 -11.55 10.25
C SER A 329 7.72 -10.40 10.18
N TYR A 330 7.79 -9.61 9.11
CA TYR A 330 6.84 -8.52 8.90
C TYR A 330 5.45 -9.05 8.46
N MET A 331 5.41 -10.10 7.64
CA MET A 331 4.15 -10.79 7.29
C MET A 331 3.41 -11.29 8.54
N VAL A 332 4.11 -11.88 9.50
CA VAL A 332 3.53 -12.34 10.78
C VAL A 332 3.03 -11.17 11.62
N LYS A 333 3.83 -10.11 11.78
CA LYS A 333 3.45 -8.91 12.56
C LYS A 333 2.22 -8.20 11.99
N LEU A 334 2.13 -8.12 10.66
CA LEU A 334 1.00 -7.52 9.95
C LEU A 334 -0.20 -8.48 9.84
N GLY A 335 0.04 -9.79 9.98
CA GLY A 335 -0.96 -10.84 9.82
C GLY A 335 -1.39 -11.06 8.37
N VAL A 336 -0.50 -10.90 7.39
CA VAL A 336 -0.82 -11.16 5.97
C VAL A 336 -0.34 -12.53 5.52
N GLU A 337 -1.10 -13.15 4.63
CA GLU A 337 -0.75 -14.45 4.04
C GLU A 337 0.32 -14.30 2.95
N TYR A 338 0.35 -13.17 2.24
CA TYR A 338 1.16 -12.99 1.04
C TYR A 338 2.27 -11.96 1.26
N GLY A 339 3.41 -12.17 0.60
CA GLY A 339 4.54 -11.24 0.59
C GLY A 339 5.40 -11.41 -0.66
N CYS A 340 6.31 -10.48 -0.90
CA CYS A 340 7.21 -10.51 -2.05
C CYS A 340 8.57 -9.94 -1.68
N VAL A 341 9.65 -10.59 -2.12
CA VAL A 341 10.98 -9.98 -2.18
C VAL A 341 11.23 -9.58 -3.62
N CYS A 342 11.53 -8.30 -3.85
CA CYS A 342 11.74 -7.75 -5.18
C CYS A 342 13.16 -7.20 -5.33
N THR A 343 13.85 -7.63 -6.38
CA THR A 343 15.14 -7.07 -6.79
C THR A 343 15.04 -6.15 -8.00
N GLY A 344 13.86 -6.03 -8.62
CA GLY A 344 13.65 -5.38 -9.91
C GLY A 344 13.91 -6.31 -11.08
N GLU A 345 14.89 -7.22 -10.95
CA GLU A 345 15.16 -8.30 -11.90
C GLU A 345 14.32 -9.56 -11.62
N ALA A 346 14.15 -9.89 -10.35
CA ALA A 346 13.40 -11.05 -9.89
C ALA A 346 12.37 -10.70 -8.82
N PHE A 347 11.33 -11.52 -8.78
CA PHE A 347 10.34 -11.57 -7.71
C PHE A 347 10.41 -12.94 -7.03
N VAL A 348 10.58 -12.95 -5.71
CA VAL A 348 10.36 -14.13 -4.88
C VAL A 348 9.02 -13.93 -4.18
N PHE A 349 7.96 -14.56 -4.71
CA PHE A 349 6.64 -14.53 -4.12
C PHE A 349 6.59 -15.46 -2.91
N LEU A 350 6.02 -14.99 -1.81
CA LEU A 350 5.95 -15.69 -0.54
C LEU A 350 4.49 -15.89 -0.14
N ARG A 351 4.20 -17.06 0.44
CA ARG A 351 2.92 -17.37 1.07
C ARG A 351 3.13 -18.08 2.40
N VAL A 352 2.49 -17.57 3.45
CA VAL A 352 2.46 -18.19 4.78
C VAL A 352 1.07 -18.84 4.93
N PRO A 353 0.95 -20.18 4.93
CA PRO A 353 -0.32 -20.87 5.17
C PRO A 353 -0.77 -20.70 6.63
N ASP A 354 -1.82 -21.42 7.04
CA ASP A 354 -2.33 -21.32 8.41
C ASP A 354 -1.31 -21.76 9.47
N ASP A 355 -0.46 -22.74 9.12
CA ASP A 355 0.74 -23.08 9.88
C ASP A 355 1.82 -22.00 9.64
N PRO A 356 2.17 -21.19 10.66
CA PRO A 356 3.14 -20.12 10.50
C PRO A 356 4.58 -20.63 10.36
N ARG A 357 4.86 -21.91 10.65
CA ARG A 357 6.22 -22.48 10.64
C ARG A 357 6.76 -22.68 9.22
N THR A 358 5.91 -22.65 8.21
CA THR A 358 6.28 -22.93 6.83
C THR A 358 6.05 -21.71 5.96
N VAL A 359 7.00 -21.40 5.07
CA VAL A 359 6.85 -20.39 4.03
C VAL A 359 6.93 -21.06 2.68
N HIS A 360 5.92 -20.83 1.84
CA HIS A 360 5.94 -21.23 0.44
C HIS A 360 6.58 -20.13 -0.40
N TYR A 361 7.46 -20.49 -1.34
CA TYR A 361 8.11 -19.53 -2.22
C TYR A 361 7.95 -19.87 -3.71
N PHE A 362 7.89 -18.85 -4.56
CA PHE A 362 7.97 -18.99 -6.01
C PHE A 362 8.90 -17.94 -6.61
N LEU A 363 9.89 -18.37 -7.39
CA LEU A 363 10.81 -17.49 -8.10
C LEU A 363 10.27 -17.15 -9.49
N SER A 364 10.28 -15.88 -9.82
CA SER A 364 10.04 -15.38 -11.16
C SER A 364 11.12 -14.40 -11.58
N VAL A 365 11.50 -14.45 -12.86
CA VAL A 365 12.48 -13.57 -13.48
C VAL A 365 11.89 -13.04 -14.80
N PRO A 366 11.04 -11.99 -14.77
CA PRO A 366 10.21 -11.61 -15.91
C PRO A 366 10.97 -11.39 -17.23
N LYS A 367 12.17 -10.80 -17.17
CA LYS A 367 13.00 -10.56 -18.36
C LYS A 367 13.44 -11.88 -19.03
N GLY A 368 13.73 -12.90 -18.24
CA GLY A 368 14.10 -14.24 -18.72
C GLY A 368 12.89 -15.11 -19.06
N ASP A 369 11.86 -15.09 -18.21
CA ASP A 369 10.64 -15.90 -18.36
C ASP A 369 9.86 -15.53 -19.64
N VAL A 370 9.79 -14.23 -19.96
CA VAL A 370 9.20 -13.74 -21.20
C VAL A 370 10.12 -14.01 -22.40
N GLY A 371 11.43 -13.77 -22.24
CA GLY A 371 12.41 -13.84 -23.33
C GLY A 371 12.45 -12.57 -24.17
N GLY A 372 12.87 -12.69 -25.44
CA GLY A 372 13.11 -11.52 -26.31
C GLY A 372 11.87 -10.71 -26.71
N ALA A 373 10.68 -11.31 -26.63
CA ALA A 373 9.40 -10.65 -26.88
C ALA A 373 8.25 -11.40 -26.20
N THR A 374 7.16 -10.72 -25.91
CA THR A 374 5.97 -11.31 -25.29
C THR A 374 5.23 -12.32 -26.18
N GLY A 375 5.48 -12.29 -27.49
CA GLY A 375 4.72 -13.05 -28.49
C GLY A 375 3.31 -12.51 -28.74
N TRP A 376 2.93 -11.41 -28.09
CA TRP A 376 1.62 -10.78 -28.30
C TRP A 376 1.60 -9.98 -29.61
N ALA A 377 0.52 -10.12 -30.37
CA ALA A 377 0.26 -9.32 -31.56
C ALA A 377 -1.22 -8.91 -31.60
N PRO A 378 -1.55 -7.72 -32.13
CA PRO A 378 -2.94 -7.34 -32.38
C PRO A 378 -3.59 -8.41 -33.28
N ASP A 379 -4.78 -8.86 -32.90
CA ASP A 379 -5.60 -9.84 -33.65
C ASP A 379 -5.02 -11.26 -33.79
N SER A 380 -3.98 -11.61 -33.03
CA SER A 380 -3.46 -12.97 -32.94
C SER A 380 -3.95 -13.68 -31.68
N ASP A 381 -4.66 -14.80 -31.86
CA ASP A 381 -5.01 -15.75 -30.78
C ASP A 381 -3.86 -16.76 -30.51
N GLY A 382 -2.62 -16.38 -30.85
CA GLY A 382 -1.42 -17.16 -30.63
C GLY A 382 -1.00 -17.25 -29.16
N PRO A 383 -0.16 -18.23 -28.81
CA PRO A 383 0.42 -18.31 -27.47
C PRO A 383 1.24 -17.04 -27.20
N ASN A 384 1.04 -16.45 -26.03
CA ASN A 384 1.78 -15.27 -25.56
C ASN A 384 2.21 -15.46 -24.11
N ARG A 385 3.11 -14.59 -23.67
CA ARG A 385 3.75 -14.62 -22.36
C ARG A 385 3.40 -13.39 -21.52
N LEU A 386 2.25 -12.77 -21.77
CA LEU A 386 1.85 -11.55 -21.07
C LEU A 386 1.69 -11.76 -19.56
N HIS A 387 1.24 -12.95 -19.14
CA HIS A 387 1.15 -13.31 -17.71
C HIS A 387 2.51 -13.43 -17.02
N LEU A 388 3.61 -13.58 -17.77
CA LEU A 388 4.98 -13.65 -17.24
C LEU A 388 5.65 -12.28 -17.12
N THR A 389 5.03 -11.23 -17.65
CA THR A 389 5.54 -9.86 -17.51
C THR A 389 5.52 -9.43 -16.04
N ALA A 390 6.40 -8.51 -15.64
CA ALA A 390 6.46 -7.99 -14.27
C ALA A 390 5.10 -7.44 -13.80
N VAL A 391 4.45 -6.63 -14.64
CA VAL A 391 3.10 -6.10 -14.37
C VAL A 391 2.08 -7.24 -14.32
N GLY A 392 2.16 -8.21 -15.23
CA GLY A 392 1.21 -9.31 -15.29
C GLY A 392 1.22 -10.17 -14.01
N GLN A 393 2.39 -10.58 -13.56
CA GLN A 393 2.52 -11.39 -12.36
C GLN A 393 2.14 -10.62 -11.10
N MET A 394 2.63 -9.38 -10.96
CA MET A 394 2.29 -8.54 -9.79
C MET A 394 0.81 -8.20 -9.75
N LEU A 395 0.14 -8.01 -10.90
CA LEU A 395 -1.29 -7.79 -10.97
C LEU A 395 -2.07 -9.01 -10.45
N ALA A 396 -1.79 -10.20 -10.98
CA ALA A 396 -2.50 -11.41 -10.59
C ALA A 396 -2.21 -11.79 -9.13
N PHE A 397 -0.97 -11.63 -8.66
CA PHE A 397 -0.59 -11.77 -7.25
C PHE A 397 -1.32 -10.76 -6.35
N THR A 398 -1.39 -9.50 -6.75
CA THR A 398 -2.10 -8.46 -5.98
C THR A 398 -3.58 -8.77 -5.87
N LEU A 399 -4.24 -9.13 -6.99
CA LEU A 399 -5.66 -9.50 -6.98
C LEU A 399 -5.94 -10.74 -6.13
N GLN A 400 -5.01 -11.70 -6.10
CA GLN A 400 -5.07 -12.85 -5.22
C GLN A 400 -4.97 -12.45 -3.74
N ALA A 401 -3.99 -11.62 -3.38
CA ALA A 401 -3.79 -11.16 -2.01
C ALA A 401 -5.00 -10.34 -1.51
N LEU A 402 -5.60 -9.50 -2.35
CA LEU A 402 -6.76 -8.67 -2.01
C LEU A 402 -8.02 -9.47 -1.62
N LYS A 403 -8.14 -10.72 -2.10
CA LYS A 403 -9.24 -11.62 -1.72
C LYS A 403 -9.12 -12.14 -0.29
N THR A 404 -7.93 -12.04 0.30
CA THR A 404 -7.61 -12.66 1.58
C THR A 404 -7.56 -11.59 2.66
N PRO A 405 -8.44 -11.63 3.67
CA PRO A 405 -8.39 -10.68 4.76
C PRO A 405 -7.14 -10.92 5.64
N PRO A 406 -6.61 -9.89 6.30
CA PRO A 406 -5.58 -10.07 7.31
C PRO A 406 -6.05 -10.99 8.44
N ARG A 407 -5.11 -11.76 8.98
CA ARG A 407 -5.30 -12.62 10.13
C ARG A 407 -5.49 -11.81 11.41
N SER A 408 -6.30 -12.39 12.30
CA SER A 408 -6.63 -11.86 13.63
C SER A 408 -5.39 -11.62 14.48
N HIS A 409 -5.50 -10.75 15.49
CA HIS A 409 -4.45 -10.57 16.49
C HIS A 409 -4.12 -11.86 17.24
N GLN A 410 -5.13 -12.67 17.54
CA GLN A 410 -4.93 -13.96 18.22
C GLN A 410 -3.98 -14.87 17.44
N TRP A 411 -4.23 -15.08 16.14
CA TRP A 411 -3.33 -15.85 15.27
C TRP A 411 -1.90 -15.30 15.29
N ARG A 412 -1.70 -13.97 15.30
CA ARG A 412 -0.34 -13.39 15.31
C ARG A 412 0.40 -13.68 16.60
N VAL A 413 -0.28 -13.61 17.74
CA VAL A 413 0.29 -13.93 19.05
C VAL A 413 0.65 -15.41 19.13
N GLU A 414 -0.27 -16.28 18.69
CA GLU A 414 -0.03 -17.72 18.63
C GLU A 414 1.12 -18.06 17.69
N ALA A 415 1.18 -17.45 16.51
CA ALA A 415 2.28 -17.62 15.56
C ALA A 415 3.61 -17.17 16.18
N ALA A 416 3.67 -15.97 16.76
CA ALA A 416 4.88 -15.48 17.41
C ALA A 416 5.35 -16.38 18.56
N SER A 417 4.44 -17.04 19.28
CA SER A 417 4.78 -17.97 20.36
C SER A 417 5.37 -19.30 19.87
N GLN A 418 5.12 -19.66 18.60
CA GLN A 418 5.61 -20.91 17.99
C GLN A 418 6.93 -20.72 17.24
N LEU A 419 7.26 -19.48 16.85
CA LEU A 419 8.38 -19.18 15.97
C LEU A 419 9.63 -18.81 16.77
N ASN A 420 10.78 -19.26 16.28
CA ASN A 420 12.07 -18.90 16.84
C ASN A 420 12.56 -17.56 16.29
N SER A 421 13.51 -16.94 17.00
CA SER A 421 14.22 -15.77 16.50
C SER A 421 15.41 -16.18 15.61
N TRP A 422 15.78 -15.29 14.69
CA TRP A 422 17.01 -15.40 13.91
C TRP A 422 18.18 -14.82 14.70
N GLU A 423 19.08 -15.68 15.18
CA GLU A 423 20.12 -15.31 16.15
C GLU A 423 21.47 -14.92 15.51
N ILE A 424 21.65 -15.13 14.20
CA ILE A 424 22.93 -14.81 13.55
C ILE A 424 23.12 -13.30 13.45
N VAL A 425 24.28 -12.83 13.90
CA VAL A 425 24.73 -11.45 13.76
C VAL A 425 25.45 -11.30 12.43
N TYR A 426 25.12 -10.22 11.73
CA TYR A 426 25.57 -9.87 10.38
C TYR A 426 27.10 -9.95 10.14
N GLU A 427 27.92 -9.77 11.15
CA GLU A 427 29.38 -9.84 11.04
C GLU A 427 29.86 -11.23 10.54
N ASP A 428 29.07 -12.29 10.74
CA ASP A 428 29.34 -13.65 10.25
C ASP A 428 28.81 -13.92 8.81
N LEU A 429 27.96 -13.03 8.27
CA LEU A 429 27.41 -13.14 6.91
C LEU A 429 28.27 -12.42 5.87
N LEU A 430 29.23 -11.61 6.33
CA LEU A 430 29.85 -10.53 5.57
C LEU A 430 31.37 -10.62 5.42
N ASP A 431 31.98 -11.74 5.81
CA ASP A 431 33.14 -12.24 5.07
C ASP A 431 32.63 -12.61 3.67
N ALA A 432 32.43 -11.55 2.88
CA ALA A 432 31.68 -11.51 1.64
C ALA A 432 32.17 -12.62 0.74
N ILE A 433 31.23 -13.33 0.10
CA ILE A 433 31.50 -14.18 -1.06
C ILE A 433 32.54 -13.44 -1.91
N PRO A 434 33.78 -13.96 -2.02
CA PRO A 434 34.81 -13.31 -2.83
C PRO A 434 34.22 -13.01 -4.21
N GLU A 435 34.55 -11.88 -4.84
CA GLU A 435 34.06 -11.58 -6.20
C GLU A 435 34.38 -12.73 -7.18
N GLU A 436 35.40 -13.53 -6.86
CA GLU A 436 35.83 -14.76 -7.55
C GLU A 436 34.81 -15.93 -7.44
N ASP A 437 34.02 -15.99 -6.37
CA ASP A 437 32.97 -16.99 -6.12
C ASP A 437 31.57 -16.50 -6.56
N ALA A 438 31.49 -15.33 -7.19
CA ALA A 438 30.21 -14.73 -7.57
C ALA A 438 29.50 -15.59 -8.63
N PRO A 439 28.30 -16.13 -8.34
CA PRO A 439 27.60 -17.02 -9.24
C PRO A 439 27.11 -16.28 -10.47
N SER A 440 27.14 -16.98 -11.61
CA SER A 440 26.63 -16.43 -12.87
C SER A 440 25.20 -15.93 -12.69
N SER A 441 24.98 -14.67 -13.07
CA SER A 441 23.66 -14.05 -13.12
C SER A 441 22.97 -14.25 -14.46
N GLU A 442 23.49 -15.15 -15.30
CA GLU A 442 22.78 -15.61 -16.49
C GLU A 442 21.44 -16.26 -16.10
N TYR A 443 20.43 -16.00 -16.92
CA TYR A 443 19.09 -16.50 -16.68
C TYR A 443 19.06 -18.04 -16.72
N ARG A 444 18.45 -18.64 -15.69
CA ARG A 444 18.24 -20.09 -15.59
C ARG A 444 16.75 -20.37 -15.54
N PRO A 445 16.17 -21.02 -16.58
CA PRO A 445 14.74 -21.29 -16.59
C PRO A 445 14.37 -22.31 -15.49
N PRO A 446 13.17 -22.17 -14.88
CA PRO A 446 12.63 -23.16 -13.95
C PRO A 446 12.67 -24.59 -14.50
N ARG A 447 12.95 -25.57 -13.62
CA ARG A 447 13.00 -27.01 -13.97
C ARG A 447 11.65 -27.55 -14.49
N HIS A 448 10.54 -26.96 -14.05
CA HIS A 448 9.20 -27.25 -14.53
C HIS A 448 8.68 -26.08 -15.37
N ASP A 449 8.68 -26.26 -16.69
CA ASP A 449 8.39 -25.19 -17.65
C ASP A 449 6.90 -25.10 -18.04
N GLY A 450 6.03 -25.88 -17.39
CA GLY A 450 4.58 -25.83 -17.62
C GLY A 450 4.03 -24.41 -17.51
N PHE A 451 4.47 -23.65 -16.50
CA PHE A 451 4.08 -22.24 -16.32
C PHE A 451 4.56 -21.32 -17.44
N LEU A 452 5.76 -21.57 -17.98
CA LEU A 452 6.32 -20.79 -19.09
C LEU A 452 5.62 -21.08 -20.42
N ARG A 453 5.09 -22.31 -20.57
CA ARG A 453 4.38 -22.76 -21.77
C ARG A 453 2.89 -22.41 -21.77
N MET A 454 2.33 -22.01 -20.63
CA MET A 454 0.95 -21.55 -20.52
C MET A 454 0.74 -20.21 -21.23
N SER A 455 -0.51 -19.93 -21.62
CA SER A 455 -0.92 -18.63 -22.17
C SER A 455 -2.33 -18.30 -21.71
N PRO A 456 -2.54 -17.96 -20.42
CA PRO A 456 -3.87 -17.70 -19.88
C PRO A 456 -4.47 -16.35 -20.35
N VAL A 457 -3.64 -15.44 -20.89
CA VAL A 457 -4.09 -14.16 -21.44
C VAL A 457 -4.57 -14.36 -22.88
N GLN A 458 -5.81 -14.83 -23.06
CA GLN A 458 -6.44 -15.03 -24.38
C GLN A 458 -7.77 -14.29 -24.48
N LEU A 459 -7.96 -13.54 -25.58
CA LEU A 459 -9.21 -12.80 -25.82
C LEU A 459 -10.37 -13.70 -26.29
N ARG A 460 -10.06 -14.91 -26.80
CA ARG A 460 -11.04 -15.93 -27.20
C ARG A 460 -10.67 -17.29 -26.63
N ARG A 461 -11.54 -17.88 -25.82
CA ARG A 461 -11.39 -19.26 -25.36
C ARG A 461 -11.48 -20.20 -26.56
N ARG A 462 -10.45 -21.03 -26.79
CA ARG A 462 -10.67 -22.28 -27.52
C ARG A 462 -11.53 -23.18 -26.63
N TYR A 463 -12.62 -23.72 -27.16
CA TYR A 463 -13.24 -24.90 -26.58
C TYR A 463 -12.17 -25.99 -26.55
N ALA A 464 -11.76 -26.43 -25.35
CA ALA A 464 -10.91 -27.59 -25.21
C ALA A 464 -11.68 -28.81 -25.72
N PRO A 465 -11.16 -29.58 -26.70
CA PRO A 465 -11.74 -30.88 -26.99
C PRO A 465 -11.54 -31.77 -25.75
N ILE A 466 -12.62 -32.44 -25.35
CA ILE A 466 -12.65 -33.39 -24.23
C ILE A 466 -11.52 -34.41 -24.42
N SER A 467 -10.57 -34.39 -23.50
CA SER A 467 -9.49 -35.37 -23.42
C SER A 467 -10.06 -36.78 -23.27
N SER A 468 -9.75 -37.67 -24.21
CA SER A 468 -9.82 -39.13 -24.02
C SER A 468 -8.38 -39.65 -23.86
N PRO A 469 -8.10 -40.59 -22.94
CA PRO A 469 -6.74 -40.93 -22.54
C PRO A 469 -6.08 -41.95 -23.49
N SER A 470 -4.76 -41.86 -23.57
CA SER A 470 -3.82 -42.86 -24.09
C SER A 470 -3.78 -43.04 -25.62
N CYS A 471 -2.61 -42.80 -26.20
CA CYS A 471 -1.79 -43.90 -26.70
C CYS A 471 -0.35 -43.44 -26.99
N ALA A 472 0.58 -44.23 -26.48
CA ALA A 472 1.99 -44.21 -26.82
C ALA A 472 2.19 -44.46 -28.33
N ARG A 473 3.26 -43.87 -28.87
CA ARG A 473 3.76 -44.15 -30.21
C ARG A 473 4.11 -45.64 -30.35
N PRO A 474 3.73 -46.29 -31.45
CA PRO A 474 4.46 -47.44 -31.96
C PRO A 474 5.25 -47.08 -33.22
N GLN A 475 6.43 -47.69 -33.31
CA GLN A 475 7.33 -47.69 -34.45
C GLN A 475 6.70 -48.30 -35.71
N ASP A 476 7.13 -47.77 -36.84
CA ASP A 476 6.96 -48.34 -38.18
C ASP A 476 7.44 -49.79 -38.25
N GLN A 477 6.55 -50.71 -38.64
CA GLN A 477 6.90 -51.91 -39.40
C GLN A 477 5.79 -52.26 -40.40
N HIS A 478 6.20 -52.44 -41.65
CA HIS A 478 5.41 -52.95 -42.77
C HIS A 478 4.96 -54.39 -42.55
N ALA A 479 3.72 -54.74 -42.94
CA ALA A 479 3.40 -55.74 -43.99
C ALA A 479 1.89 -56.09 -44.03
N ALA A 480 1.45 -56.45 -45.23
CA ALA A 480 0.12 -56.78 -45.73
C ALA A 480 -0.73 -57.78 -44.91
N SER A 481 -2.05 -57.63 -44.94
CA SER A 481 -2.99 -58.60 -45.57
C SER A 481 -4.45 -58.16 -45.41
N ASP A 482 -5.24 -58.49 -46.43
CA ASP A 482 -6.67 -58.24 -46.65
C ASP A 482 -7.62 -58.80 -45.57
N GLU A 483 -8.77 -58.13 -45.35
CA GLU A 483 -10.14 -58.63 -45.63
C GLU A 483 -11.21 -57.81 -44.83
N GLU A 484 -12.13 -57.20 -45.59
CA GLU A 484 -13.49 -56.80 -45.21
C GLU A 484 -14.45 -58.02 -45.38
N PRO A 485 -15.77 -58.01 -45.06
CA PRO A 485 -16.59 -57.15 -44.18
C PRO A 485 -17.62 -57.93 -43.30
N ASP A 486 -18.31 -57.16 -42.43
CA ASP A 486 -19.70 -57.26 -41.94
C ASP A 486 -20.30 -58.52 -41.27
N SER A 487 -21.16 -58.27 -40.26
CA SER A 487 -22.44 -58.98 -40.03
C SER A 487 -23.21 -58.41 -38.82
N ASP A 488 -24.35 -57.79 -39.13
CA ASP A 488 -25.57 -57.54 -38.35
C ASP A 488 -25.85 -58.43 -37.14
N THR A 489 -26.35 -57.87 -36.02
CA THR A 489 -27.77 -57.96 -35.54
C THR A 489 -27.99 -57.25 -34.18
N PRO A 490 -29.24 -56.96 -33.75
CA PRO A 490 -29.60 -55.69 -33.13
C PRO A 490 -30.22 -55.85 -31.72
N SER A 491 -30.77 -54.74 -31.22
CA SER A 491 -31.90 -54.64 -30.27
C SER A 491 -31.62 -54.59 -28.75
N ARG A 492 -31.85 -53.40 -28.15
CA ARG A 492 -32.91 -53.22 -27.12
C ARG A 492 -33.25 -51.75 -26.81
N ARG A 493 -34.44 -51.35 -27.28
CA ARG A 493 -35.49 -50.53 -26.64
C ARG A 493 -35.11 -49.36 -25.70
N ARG A 494 -35.36 -48.15 -26.23
CA ARG A 494 -35.92 -46.91 -25.61
C ARG A 494 -37.02 -47.19 -24.55
N PRO A 495 -37.32 -46.30 -23.59
CA PRO A 495 -37.98 -45.01 -23.92
C PRO A 495 -37.77 -43.80 -22.97
N SER A 496 -37.93 -42.59 -23.52
CA SER A 496 -38.47 -41.44 -22.78
C SER A 496 -40.00 -41.52 -22.79
N PRO A 497 -40.69 -41.01 -21.76
CA PRO A 497 -41.57 -39.86 -22.03
C PRO A 497 -41.71 -38.84 -20.88
N GLN A 498 -42.11 -37.65 -21.29
CA GLN A 498 -42.67 -36.56 -20.48
C GLN A 498 -44.02 -36.97 -19.84
N GLY A 499 -44.40 -36.36 -18.71
CA GLY A 499 -45.77 -36.46 -18.20
C GLY A 499 -46.00 -35.87 -16.80
N LEU A 500 -46.61 -34.69 -16.77
CA LEU A 500 -47.05 -33.90 -15.62
C LEU A 500 -48.05 -34.64 -14.71
N SER A 501 -48.05 -34.31 -13.40
CA SER A 501 -49.27 -34.13 -12.60
C SER A 501 -49.02 -33.33 -11.32
N ARG A 502 -50.06 -32.58 -10.98
CA ARG A 502 -50.19 -31.41 -10.11
C ARG A 502 -51.17 -31.75 -8.98
N ALA A 503 -50.90 -31.33 -7.74
CA ALA A 503 -51.88 -30.88 -6.73
C ALA A 503 -51.14 -30.45 -5.44
N GLN A 504 -51.14 -29.15 -5.13
CA GLN A 504 -51.90 -28.48 -4.03
C GLN A 504 -51.31 -28.74 -2.63
N ALA A 505 -50.60 -27.77 -2.04
CA ALA A 505 -51.12 -26.59 -1.33
C ALA A 505 -51.73 -26.93 0.04
N THR A 506 -50.89 -26.82 1.08
CA THR A 506 -51.31 -26.47 2.45
C THR A 506 -50.32 -25.49 3.06
N SER A 507 -50.90 -24.41 3.56
CA SER A 507 -50.35 -23.26 4.26
C SER A 507 -49.44 -23.58 5.45
N SER A 508 -48.28 -22.91 5.53
CA SER A 508 -47.54 -22.72 6.78
C SER A 508 -47.02 -21.29 6.89
N SER A 509 -47.78 -20.50 7.65
CA SER A 509 -47.32 -19.43 8.55
C SER A 509 -46.11 -18.59 8.13
N SER A 510 -46.43 -17.41 7.60
CA SER A 510 -45.59 -16.22 7.64
C SER A 510 -45.09 -15.94 9.06
N SER A 511 -43.79 -16.19 9.30
CA SER A 511 -43.07 -15.66 10.45
C SER A 511 -42.19 -14.50 9.97
N PRO A 512 -42.17 -13.36 10.67
CA PRO A 512 -41.60 -12.13 10.15
C PRO A 512 -40.08 -12.21 10.11
N SER A 513 -39.54 -11.73 8.99
CA SER A 513 -38.17 -11.29 8.79
C SER A 513 -37.58 -10.65 10.06
N GLN A 514 -36.66 -11.36 10.73
CA GLN A 514 -35.79 -10.81 11.77
C GLN A 514 -34.69 -9.89 11.17
N SER A 515 -35.01 -9.09 10.16
CA SER A 515 -34.09 -8.14 9.53
C SER A 515 -34.08 -6.76 10.20
N SER A 516 -34.86 -6.54 11.26
CA SER A 516 -34.98 -5.24 11.92
C SER A 516 -34.11 -5.04 13.18
N ARG A 517 -33.29 -6.02 13.61
CA ARG A 517 -32.47 -5.90 14.84
C ARG A 517 -31.00 -5.49 14.61
N ARG A 518 -30.50 -5.38 13.38
CA ARG A 518 -29.10 -4.99 13.08
C ARG A 518 -28.92 -3.53 12.62
N GLY A 519 -29.92 -2.67 12.83
CA GLY A 519 -29.99 -1.34 12.20
C GLY A 519 -29.35 -0.14 12.93
N ARG A 520 -28.81 -0.27 14.15
CA ARG A 520 -28.21 0.87 14.90
C ARG A 520 -26.93 0.53 15.70
N SER A 521 -26.47 -0.71 15.63
CA SER A 521 -25.31 -1.19 16.41
C SER A 521 -24.00 -0.57 15.89
N GLY A 522 -23.37 0.29 16.70
CA GLY A 522 -22.02 0.82 16.45
C GLY A 522 -21.87 2.34 16.38
N GLN A 523 -22.94 3.10 16.62
CA GLN A 523 -22.83 4.55 16.86
C GLN A 523 -22.21 4.82 18.22
N TYR A 524 -21.45 5.91 18.36
CA TYR A 524 -20.88 6.33 19.64
C TYR A 524 -21.96 6.70 20.63
N CYS A 525 -21.72 6.46 21.92
CA CYS A 525 -22.56 6.98 22.98
C CYS A 525 -22.43 8.51 23.07
N THR A 526 -23.52 9.17 23.44
CA THR A 526 -23.55 10.63 23.56
C THR A 526 -22.68 11.10 24.72
N GLN A 527 -22.25 12.37 24.65
CA GLN A 527 -21.46 13.05 25.66
C GLN A 527 -22.11 12.98 27.05
N ASN A 528 -23.40 13.34 27.12
CA ASN A 528 -24.16 13.32 28.37
C ASN A 528 -24.30 11.90 28.95
N CYS A 529 -24.48 10.89 28.10
CA CYS A 529 -24.54 9.50 28.55
C CYS A 529 -23.24 9.05 29.21
N LEU A 530 -22.09 9.37 28.62
CA LEU A 530 -20.80 8.96 29.16
C LEU A 530 -20.41 9.80 30.39
N LEU A 531 -20.79 11.07 30.43
CA LEU A 531 -20.65 11.91 31.63
C LEU A 531 -21.51 11.37 32.80
N GLY A 532 -22.71 10.89 32.50
CA GLY A 532 -23.59 10.18 33.43
C GLY A 532 -22.90 8.93 33.99
N LEU A 533 -22.29 8.10 33.15
CA LEU A 533 -21.52 6.93 33.59
C LEU A 533 -20.35 7.31 34.52
N VAL A 534 -19.61 8.38 34.19
CA VAL A 534 -18.44 8.83 34.97
C VAL A 534 -18.84 9.39 36.33
N ASN A 535 -19.94 10.13 36.41
CA ASN A 535 -20.39 10.81 37.64
C ASN A 535 -21.48 10.05 38.42
N GLY A 536 -21.93 8.88 37.95
CA GLY A 536 -23.06 8.14 38.56
C GLY A 536 -24.42 8.79 38.34
N GLY A 537 -24.60 9.50 37.21
CA GLY A 537 -25.83 10.20 36.84
C GLY A 537 -26.88 9.34 36.13
N LEU A 538 -27.89 10.00 35.56
CA LEU A 538 -28.96 9.38 34.78
C LEU A 538 -28.52 9.03 33.36
N LEU A 539 -29.22 8.07 32.76
CA LEU A 539 -29.06 7.76 31.34
C LEU A 539 -29.54 8.92 30.46
N ASP A 540 -28.78 9.21 29.40
CA ASP A 540 -29.25 10.08 28.32
C ASP A 540 -30.13 9.26 27.37
N MET A 541 -31.44 9.55 27.38
CA MET A 541 -32.42 8.85 26.56
C MET A 541 -32.25 9.10 25.05
N SER A 542 -31.45 10.09 24.65
CA SER A 542 -31.08 10.32 23.25
C SER A 542 -29.94 9.41 22.78
N CYS A 543 -29.22 8.74 23.69
CA CYS A 543 -28.10 7.88 23.34
C CYS A 543 -28.56 6.71 22.44
N PRO A 544 -27.88 6.46 21.31
CA PRO A 544 -28.28 5.40 20.38
C PRO A 544 -28.19 4.00 20.99
N ASN A 545 -27.34 3.82 22.01
CA ASN A 545 -27.12 2.55 22.71
C ASN A 545 -27.84 2.50 24.08
N VAL A 546 -28.70 3.46 24.43
CA VAL A 546 -29.28 3.60 25.78
C VAL A 546 -29.95 2.33 26.32
N ARG A 547 -30.58 1.55 25.44
CA ARG A 547 -31.28 0.30 25.80
C ARG A 547 -30.33 -0.79 26.33
N ASP A 548 -29.07 -0.76 25.92
CA ASP A 548 -28.05 -1.71 26.34
C ASP A 548 -27.41 -1.29 27.68
N HIS A 549 -27.58 -0.02 28.10
CA HIS A 549 -26.95 0.54 29.31
C HIS A 549 -27.78 0.34 30.58
N GLY A 550 -29.10 0.28 30.46
CA GLY A 550 -30.04 0.20 31.58
C GLY A 550 -31.44 0.73 31.28
N ARG A 551 -32.20 1.08 32.33
CA ARG A 551 -33.55 1.65 32.23
C ARG A 551 -33.58 3.15 32.49
N SER A 552 -33.15 3.57 33.69
CA SER A 552 -33.09 4.97 34.13
C SER A 552 -31.69 5.38 34.57
N HIS A 553 -30.91 4.43 35.09
CA HIS A 553 -29.54 4.61 35.55
C HIS A 553 -28.62 3.62 34.84
N HIS A 554 -27.32 3.96 34.81
CA HIS A 554 -26.28 3.06 34.32
C HIS A 554 -26.19 1.80 35.19
N GLN A 555 -26.14 0.63 34.56
CA GLN A 555 -25.97 -0.65 35.27
C GLN A 555 -24.57 -0.87 35.86
N ILE A 556 -23.58 -0.13 35.33
CA ILE A 556 -22.18 -0.19 35.75
C ILE A 556 -21.69 1.22 36.03
N ASP A 557 -20.65 1.32 36.84
CA ASP A 557 -19.91 2.55 37.08
C ASP A 557 -18.63 2.62 36.24
N ARG A 558 -17.90 3.74 36.36
CA ARG A 558 -16.63 3.96 35.64
C ARG A 558 -15.57 2.87 35.95
N PRO A 559 -15.27 2.52 37.22
CA PRO A 559 -14.33 1.43 37.51
C PRO A 559 -14.74 0.09 36.88
N THR A 560 -16.01 -0.28 36.95
CA THR A 560 -16.52 -1.54 36.37
C THR A 560 -16.42 -1.52 34.85
N PHE A 561 -16.67 -0.37 34.21
CA PHE A 561 -16.44 -0.19 32.77
C PHE A 561 -14.98 -0.46 32.41
N LEU A 562 -14.01 0.16 33.10
CA LEU A 562 -12.58 -0.01 32.81
C LEU A 562 -12.10 -1.45 33.04
N ALA A 563 -12.56 -2.09 34.11
CA ALA A 563 -12.24 -3.49 34.39
C ALA A 563 -12.79 -4.42 33.29
N SER A 564 -14.06 -4.23 32.92
CA SER A 564 -14.73 -5.05 31.92
C SER A 564 -14.13 -4.87 30.52
N ILE A 565 -13.80 -3.63 30.12
CA ILE A 565 -13.21 -3.39 28.80
C ILE A 565 -11.79 -3.92 28.73
N ARG A 566 -11.00 -3.82 29.82
CA ARG A 566 -9.66 -4.42 29.88
C ARG A 566 -9.72 -5.94 29.71
N GLN A 567 -10.66 -6.61 30.40
CA GLN A 567 -10.86 -8.05 30.27
C GLN A 567 -11.36 -8.45 28.87
N GLN A 568 -12.22 -7.65 28.26
CA GLN A 568 -12.67 -7.90 26.89
C GLN A 568 -11.48 -7.81 25.91
N LEU A 569 -10.70 -6.73 25.99
CA LEU A 569 -9.57 -6.49 25.10
C LEU A 569 -8.40 -7.45 25.32
N SER A 570 -8.26 -8.04 26.52
CA SER A 570 -7.26 -9.11 26.72
C SER A 570 -7.63 -10.41 26.02
N SER A 571 -8.90 -10.59 25.66
CA SER A 571 -9.42 -11.82 25.05
C SER A 571 -9.64 -11.67 23.55
N ASP A 572 -10.10 -10.50 23.10
CA ASP A 572 -10.43 -10.21 21.70
C ASP A 572 -10.16 -8.73 21.37
N LEU A 573 -9.19 -8.50 20.48
CA LEU A 573 -8.82 -7.17 19.97
C LEU A 573 -9.43 -6.85 18.60
N ASP A 574 -10.15 -7.78 17.96
CA ASP A 574 -10.54 -7.67 16.55
C ASP A 574 -12.03 -7.30 16.37
N THR A 575 -12.93 -7.84 17.20
CA THR A 575 -14.38 -7.72 16.94
C THR A 575 -14.91 -6.32 17.24
N ASP A 576 -14.65 -5.82 18.45
CA ASP A 576 -15.25 -4.61 19.01
C ASP A 576 -14.23 -3.47 19.25
N CYS A 577 -13.03 -3.58 18.68
CA CYS A 577 -11.98 -2.57 18.72
C CYS A 577 -11.45 -2.33 17.30
N LYS A 578 -11.71 -1.15 16.71
CA LYS A 578 -11.33 -0.87 15.32
C LYS A 578 -10.65 0.48 15.17
N PRO A 579 -9.51 0.58 14.47
CA PRO A 579 -8.91 1.87 14.17
C PRO A 579 -9.87 2.69 13.29
N VAL A 580 -9.96 3.99 13.58
CA VAL A 580 -10.90 4.92 12.94
C VAL A 580 -10.17 5.90 12.04
N SER A 581 -8.93 6.22 12.36
CA SER A 581 -8.12 7.18 11.63
C SER A 581 -6.72 6.64 11.38
N LEU A 582 -6.04 7.28 10.43
CA LEU A 582 -4.59 7.17 10.32
C LEU A 582 -3.93 7.58 11.65
N PRO A 583 -2.72 7.06 11.95
CA PRO A 583 -1.95 7.42 13.13
C PRO A 583 -1.70 8.93 13.18
N GLY A 584 -1.89 9.51 14.37
CA GLY A 584 -1.40 10.85 14.71
C GLY A 584 0.07 10.83 15.10
N ALA A 585 0.57 11.89 15.74
CA ALA A 585 1.97 11.97 16.16
C ALA A 585 2.31 10.96 17.28
N CYS A 586 1.44 10.85 18.29
CA CYS A 586 1.69 10.03 19.47
C CYS A 586 0.77 8.80 19.61
N GLY A 587 -0.12 8.51 18.65
CA GLY A 587 -1.00 7.36 18.77
C GLY A 587 -2.05 7.22 17.67
N VAL A 588 -2.87 6.18 17.80
CA VAL A 588 -3.94 5.81 16.86
C VAL A 588 -5.29 5.92 17.56
N LEU A 589 -6.31 6.43 16.86
CA LEU A 589 -7.67 6.52 17.37
C LEU A 589 -8.47 5.25 17.03
N PHE A 590 -9.14 4.71 18.03
CA PHE A 590 -9.98 3.53 17.95
C PHE A 590 -11.43 3.85 18.29
N ARG A 591 -12.34 3.10 17.68
CA ARG A 591 -13.70 2.91 18.16
C ARG A 591 -13.74 1.61 18.94
N VAL A 592 -14.16 1.70 20.19
CA VAL A 592 -14.22 0.55 21.10
C VAL A 592 -15.65 0.38 21.62
N ARG A 593 -16.18 -0.83 21.57
CA ARG A 593 -17.50 -1.18 22.12
C ARG A 593 -17.34 -2.19 23.26
N LEU A 594 -17.88 -1.86 24.44
CA LEU A 594 -18.06 -2.83 25.52
C LEU A 594 -19.27 -3.71 25.20
N LYS A 595 -19.03 -4.98 24.86
CA LYS A 595 -20.07 -5.91 24.39
C LYS A 595 -21.15 -6.18 25.44
N SER A 596 -20.77 -6.27 26.72
CA SER A 596 -21.67 -6.62 27.81
C SER A 596 -22.78 -5.59 28.07
N HIS A 597 -22.49 -4.29 27.88
CA HIS A 597 -23.40 -3.19 28.21
C HIS A 597 -23.58 -2.16 27.07
N GLY A 598 -23.08 -2.47 25.88
CA GLY A 598 -23.28 -1.68 24.65
C GLY A 598 -22.58 -0.31 24.58
N TYR A 599 -21.79 0.09 25.57
CA TYR A 599 -21.06 1.37 25.55
C TYR A 599 -20.08 1.41 24.39
N THR A 600 -20.24 2.39 23.50
CA THR A 600 -19.37 2.59 22.34
C THR A 600 -18.66 3.93 22.48
N VAL A 601 -17.32 3.90 22.58
CA VAL A 601 -16.48 5.05 22.92
C VAL A 601 -15.33 5.22 21.93
N ALA A 602 -14.69 6.38 21.95
CA ALA A 602 -13.43 6.61 21.27
C ALA A 602 -12.27 6.23 22.21
N ALA A 603 -11.15 5.76 21.66
CA ALA A 603 -9.98 5.47 22.46
C ALA A 603 -8.69 5.86 21.73
N LYS A 604 -7.80 6.61 22.38
CA LYS A 604 -6.46 6.93 21.87
C LYS A 604 -5.50 5.87 22.40
N CYS A 605 -4.83 5.14 21.52
CA CYS A 605 -3.90 4.08 21.90
C CYS A 605 -2.49 4.39 21.38
N THR A 606 -1.48 4.11 22.20
CA THR A 606 -0.12 4.62 22.01
C THR A 606 0.94 3.54 22.26
N PRO A 607 2.10 3.58 21.56
CA PRO A 607 3.23 2.74 21.88
C PRO A 607 3.92 3.17 23.18
N ILE A 608 4.78 2.30 23.71
CA ILE A 608 5.43 2.48 25.02
C ILE A 608 6.16 3.83 25.16
N ASP A 609 6.82 4.27 24.08
CA ASP A 609 7.60 5.53 24.02
C ASP A 609 6.76 6.79 24.30
N PHE A 610 5.45 6.73 24.02
CA PHE A 610 4.54 7.87 24.10
C PHE A 610 3.53 7.76 25.25
N VAL A 611 3.58 6.67 26.04
CA VAL A 611 2.76 6.52 27.25
C VAL A 611 2.84 7.73 28.19
N PRO A 612 4.03 8.31 28.47
CA PRO A 612 4.11 9.49 29.33
C PRO A 612 3.33 10.70 28.80
N ARG A 613 3.28 10.88 27.47
CA ARG A 613 2.52 11.97 26.84
C ARG A 613 1.03 11.74 26.95
N LEU A 614 0.57 10.51 26.76
CA LEU A 614 -0.84 10.17 26.88
C LEU A 614 -1.33 10.23 28.35
N GLN A 615 -0.47 9.88 29.30
CA GLN A 615 -0.73 10.08 30.73
C GLN A 615 -0.80 11.56 31.11
N HIS A 616 0.08 12.39 30.54
CA HIS A 616 0.01 13.85 30.69
C HIS A 616 -1.30 14.42 30.14
N GLU A 617 -1.71 14.01 28.94
CA GLU A 617 -3.00 14.40 28.36
C GLU A 617 -4.16 14.01 29.28
N ALA A 618 -4.16 12.80 29.86
CA ALA A 618 -5.17 12.36 30.81
C ALA A 618 -5.22 13.25 32.08
N ALA A 619 -4.06 13.65 32.61
CA ALA A 619 -4.00 14.56 33.75
C ALA A 619 -4.58 15.94 33.43
N VAL A 620 -4.38 16.44 32.20
CA VAL A 620 -5.03 17.67 31.73
C VAL A 620 -6.55 17.51 31.66
N TYR A 621 -7.06 16.37 31.19
CA TYR A 621 -8.50 16.09 31.24
C TYR A 621 -9.06 16.12 32.66
N ASP A 622 -8.33 15.66 33.67
CA ASP A 622 -8.73 15.74 35.08
C ASP A 622 -8.88 17.20 35.55
N VAL A 623 -7.97 18.10 35.16
CA VAL A 623 -8.09 19.55 35.41
C VAL A 623 -9.32 20.13 34.69
N LEU A 624 -9.60 19.67 33.47
CA LEU A 624 -10.72 20.13 32.64
C LEU A 624 -12.07 19.47 32.99
N ARG A 625 -12.15 18.67 34.06
CA ARG A 625 -13.38 17.98 34.49
C ARG A 625 -14.65 18.86 34.50
N PRO A 626 -14.63 20.15 34.93
CA PRO A 626 -15.83 20.98 34.95
C PRO A 626 -16.44 21.29 33.57
N ILE A 627 -15.67 21.14 32.49
CA ILE A 627 -16.09 21.48 31.11
C ILE A 627 -16.16 20.27 30.17
N GLN A 628 -15.91 19.06 30.70
CA GLN A 628 -16.05 17.81 29.96
C GLN A 628 -17.50 17.57 29.53
N GLY A 629 -17.68 17.06 28.31
CA GLY A 629 -18.99 16.88 27.68
C GLY A 629 -19.56 18.16 27.04
N ILE A 630 -18.89 19.30 27.23
CA ILE A 630 -19.33 20.62 26.74
C ILE A 630 -18.34 21.20 25.73
N HIS A 631 -17.09 21.40 26.16
CA HIS A 631 -16.02 22.03 25.35
C HIS A 631 -14.86 21.06 25.05
N VAL A 632 -14.77 19.97 25.81
CA VAL A 632 -13.80 18.90 25.63
C VAL A 632 -14.50 17.56 25.84
N PRO A 633 -14.01 16.46 25.23
CA PRO A 633 -14.56 15.12 25.46
C PRO A 633 -14.57 14.73 26.94
N VAL A 634 -15.56 13.91 27.32
CA VAL A 634 -15.54 13.18 28.59
C VAL A 634 -14.41 12.16 28.59
N HIS A 635 -13.57 12.19 29.62
CA HIS A 635 -12.53 11.22 29.90
C HIS A 635 -13.04 10.13 30.84
N LEU A 636 -12.96 8.88 30.37
CA LEU A 636 -13.46 7.71 31.11
C LEU A 636 -12.36 7.03 31.92
N GLY A 637 -11.09 7.22 31.52
CA GLY A 637 -9.93 6.60 32.16
C GLY A 637 -9.03 5.89 31.17
N ASN A 638 -7.97 5.29 31.71
CA ASN A 638 -6.89 4.67 30.93
C ASN A 638 -6.71 3.22 31.35
N ILE A 639 -6.22 2.38 30.44
CA ILE A 639 -5.81 1.00 30.72
C ILE A 639 -4.49 0.68 30.03
N ASP A 640 -3.73 -0.23 30.62
CA ASP A 640 -2.67 -0.97 29.93
C ASP A 640 -3.28 -2.23 29.30
N LEU A 641 -2.96 -2.45 28.03
CA LEU A 641 -3.36 -3.65 27.31
C LEU A 641 -2.53 -4.83 27.82
N ALA A 642 -3.20 -5.94 28.14
CA ALA A 642 -2.52 -7.17 28.55
C ALA A 642 -1.69 -7.77 27.41
N THR A 643 -2.20 -7.65 26.19
CA THR A 643 -1.53 -8.04 24.95
C THR A 643 -1.44 -6.81 24.06
N PRO A 644 -0.26 -6.46 23.52
CA PRO A 644 -0.13 -5.30 22.65
C PRO A 644 -1.04 -5.41 21.42
N TYR A 645 -1.59 -4.28 20.99
CA TYR A 645 -2.27 -4.17 19.70
C TYR A 645 -1.23 -3.92 18.61
N TYR A 646 -1.15 -4.83 17.63
CA TYR A 646 -0.19 -4.75 16.53
C TYR A 646 -0.76 -3.89 15.40
N TYR A 647 -0.49 -2.59 15.45
CA TYR A 647 -0.98 -1.65 14.45
C TYR A 647 -0.14 -1.72 13.17
N GLU A 648 -0.76 -2.26 12.11
CA GLU A 648 -0.21 -2.36 10.75
C GLU A 648 1.19 -3.00 10.67
N GLY A 649 1.55 -3.83 11.65
CA GLY A 649 2.89 -4.44 11.75
C GLY A 649 4.02 -3.46 12.07
N ILE A 650 3.71 -2.16 12.24
CA ILE A 650 4.67 -1.06 12.41
C ILE A 650 5.02 -0.86 13.88
N CYS A 651 3.99 -0.85 14.72
CA CYS A 651 4.11 -0.52 16.12
C CYS A 651 3.20 -1.36 17.00
N GLU A 652 3.69 -1.59 18.21
CA GLU A 652 2.97 -2.24 19.29
C GLU A 652 2.35 -1.16 20.17
N LEU A 653 1.02 -1.06 20.16
CA LEU A 653 0.30 -0.14 21.03
C LEU A 653 0.01 -0.86 22.34
N VAL A 654 0.35 -0.22 23.47
CA VAL A 654 0.36 -0.88 24.79
C VAL A 654 -0.54 -0.18 25.80
N HIS A 655 -0.82 1.11 25.60
CA HIS A 655 -1.63 1.90 26.54
C HIS A 655 -2.79 2.57 25.80
N MET A 656 -3.98 2.56 26.39
CA MET A 656 -5.20 3.06 25.78
C MET A 656 -5.96 4.00 26.74
N MET A 657 -6.26 5.21 26.27
CA MET A 657 -7.09 6.21 26.97
C MET A 657 -8.47 6.27 26.32
N PHE A 658 -9.54 6.14 27.12
CA PHE A 658 -10.92 6.15 26.65
C PHE A 658 -11.55 7.53 26.81
N LEU A 659 -12.16 8.00 25.72
CA LEU A 659 -12.84 9.28 25.61
C LEU A 659 -14.23 9.09 24.98
N SER A 660 -15.16 9.97 25.32
CA SER A 660 -16.33 10.19 24.48
C SER A 660 -15.93 10.65 23.06
N PHE A 661 -16.78 10.40 22.07
CA PHE A 661 -16.48 10.81 20.69
C PHE A 661 -16.67 12.32 20.51
N GLY A 662 -15.59 13.03 20.16
CA GLY A 662 -15.58 14.50 20.05
C GLY A 662 -16.32 15.08 18.85
N GLY A 663 -16.67 14.27 17.83
CA GLY A 663 -17.38 14.71 16.64
C GLY A 663 -16.53 14.66 15.37
N LYS A 664 -16.98 15.36 14.32
CA LYS A 664 -16.30 15.41 13.01
C LYS A 664 -15.29 16.55 12.97
N ARG A 665 -14.22 16.41 12.17
CA ARG A 665 -13.23 17.49 12.00
C ARG A 665 -13.90 18.74 11.43
N ILE A 666 -13.53 19.90 11.95
CA ILE A 666 -14.11 21.18 11.52
C ILE A 666 -13.98 21.44 10.00
N SER A 667 -12.90 20.95 9.39
CA SER A 667 -12.66 21.03 7.94
C SER A 667 -13.71 20.29 7.10
N GLN A 668 -14.40 19.31 7.67
CA GLN A 668 -15.49 18.57 7.01
C GLN A 668 -16.86 19.23 7.18
N CYS A 669 -16.97 20.26 8.04
CA CYS A 669 -18.24 20.90 8.39
C CYS A 669 -18.27 22.39 8.03
N LEU A 670 -17.13 22.99 7.71
CA LEU A 670 -16.99 24.42 7.43
C LEU A 670 -17.57 24.80 6.05
N THR A 671 -18.55 25.71 6.07
CA THR A 671 -19.15 26.35 4.91
C THR A 671 -19.03 27.87 5.05
N THR A 672 -19.21 28.62 3.96
CA THR A 672 -19.17 30.09 4.00
C THR A 672 -20.18 30.69 4.98
N GLY A 673 -21.36 30.08 5.10
CA GLY A 673 -22.45 30.56 5.96
C GLY A 673 -22.25 30.30 7.45
N ASN A 674 -21.69 29.15 7.83
CA ASN A 674 -21.53 28.78 9.25
C ASN A 674 -20.19 29.21 9.87
N ARG A 675 -19.23 29.68 9.05
CA ARG A 675 -17.88 30.04 9.49
C ARG A 675 -17.84 31.07 10.63
N PRO A 676 -18.62 32.17 10.61
CA PRO A 676 -18.59 33.15 11.71
C PRO A 676 -19.03 32.51 13.03
N PHE A 677 -20.11 31.73 12.99
CA PHE A 677 -20.65 31.04 14.16
C PHE A 677 -19.65 30.02 14.73
N ILE A 678 -19.05 29.20 13.87
CA ILE A 678 -18.03 28.22 14.28
C ILE A 678 -16.81 28.92 14.89
N THR A 679 -16.35 30.03 14.30
CA THR A 679 -15.21 30.79 14.83
C THR A 679 -15.50 31.30 16.24
N THR A 680 -16.71 31.80 16.49
CA THR A 680 -17.14 32.19 17.83
C THR A 680 -17.16 31.00 18.79
N GLN A 681 -17.66 29.84 18.37
CA GLN A 681 -17.67 28.63 19.22
C GLN A 681 -16.26 28.12 19.56
N VAL A 682 -15.30 28.28 18.64
CA VAL A 682 -13.88 27.98 18.91
C VAL A 682 -13.33 28.92 19.98
N ASP A 683 -13.58 30.23 19.87
CA ASP A 683 -13.13 31.21 20.88
C ASP A 683 -13.74 30.93 22.26
N VAL A 684 -15.04 30.60 22.31
CA VAL A 684 -15.72 30.21 23.55
C VAL A 684 -15.08 28.98 24.18
N SER A 685 -14.80 27.94 23.39
CA SER A 685 -14.22 26.69 23.89
C SER A 685 -12.75 26.88 24.32
N ALA A 686 -12.00 27.70 23.58
CA ALA A 686 -10.63 28.06 23.95
C ALA A 686 -10.60 28.90 25.24
N GLN A 687 -11.54 29.84 25.40
CA GLN A 687 -11.65 30.62 26.64
C GLN A 687 -12.01 29.72 27.83
N ALA A 688 -12.84 28.70 27.62
CA ALA A 688 -13.22 27.76 28.67
C ALA A 688 -12.00 26.97 29.22
N ILE A 689 -11.11 26.49 28.36
CA ILE A 689 -9.87 25.82 28.80
C ILE A 689 -8.89 26.81 29.47
N HIS A 690 -8.79 28.04 28.94
CA HIS A 690 -7.91 29.09 29.49
C HIS A 690 -8.34 29.56 30.87
N ASN A 691 -9.65 29.61 31.13
CA ASN A 691 -10.20 29.95 32.45
C ASN A 691 -9.82 28.93 33.53
N LEU A 692 -9.52 27.69 33.14
CA LEU A 692 -8.99 26.64 34.02
C LEU A 692 -7.47 26.63 34.09
N GLY A 693 -6.80 27.63 33.49
CA GLY A 693 -5.35 27.79 33.54
C GLY A 693 -4.58 26.87 32.60
N VAL A 694 -5.25 26.21 31.66
CA VAL A 694 -4.63 25.29 30.70
C VAL A 694 -4.34 26.01 29.39
N LEU A 695 -3.10 25.94 28.90
CA LEU A 695 -2.71 26.39 27.56
C LEU A 695 -2.55 25.18 26.65
N HIS A 696 -3.20 25.15 25.48
CA HIS A 696 -3.23 23.94 24.64
C HIS A 696 -1.92 23.66 23.88
N LYS A 697 -1.23 24.72 23.43
CA LYS A 697 0.00 24.75 22.61
C LYS A 697 -0.08 24.10 21.22
N ASP A 698 -1.19 23.47 20.87
CA ASP A 698 -1.42 22.83 19.57
C ASP A 698 -2.87 23.01 19.09
N LEU A 699 -3.43 24.21 19.28
CA LEU A 699 -4.79 24.53 18.89
C LEU A 699 -4.91 24.77 17.37
N GLU A 700 -4.61 23.74 16.60
CA GLU A 700 -4.71 23.71 15.14
C GLU A 700 -6.05 23.13 14.68
N PRO A 701 -6.52 23.44 13.46
CA PRO A 701 -7.79 22.93 12.94
C PRO A 701 -7.99 21.41 12.98
N ARG A 702 -6.90 20.63 12.97
CA ARG A 702 -6.96 19.16 13.12
C ARG A 702 -7.47 18.70 14.48
N ASN A 703 -7.29 19.53 15.51
CA ASN A 703 -7.63 19.27 16.92
C ASN A 703 -8.94 19.93 17.34
N ILE A 704 -9.68 20.51 16.38
CA ILE A 704 -10.95 21.18 16.60
C ILE A 704 -12.04 20.35 15.92
N LEU A 705 -12.96 19.83 16.73
CA LEU A 705 -14.06 18.98 16.29
C LEU A 705 -15.40 19.69 16.44
N TRP A 706 -16.33 19.40 15.54
CA TRP A 706 -17.72 19.79 15.62
C TRP A 706 -18.56 18.60 16.12
N ASN A 707 -19.17 18.74 17.29
CA ASN A 707 -20.06 17.74 17.86
C ASN A 707 -21.52 18.07 17.49
N GLU A 708 -22.14 17.20 16.70
CA GLU A 708 -23.53 17.39 16.25
C GLU A 708 -24.54 17.21 17.40
N ASP A 709 -24.24 16.34 18.37
CA ASP A 709 -25.14 16.05 19.50
C ASP A 709 -25.29 17.25 20.44
N THR A 710 -24.19 17.94 20.73
CA THR A 710 -24.18 19.11 21.62
C THR A 710 -24.35 20.44 20.87
N GLY A 711 -24.15 20.44 19.55
CA GLY A 711 -24.12 21.65 18.73
C GLY A 711 -22.97 22.59 19.10
N ARG A 712 -21.84 22.04 19.57
CA ARG A 712 -20.70 22.80 20.08
C ARG A 712 -19.37 22.30 19.51
N VAL A 713 -18.37 23.16 19.61
CA VAL A 713 -16.97 22.81 19.32
C VAL A 713 -16.40 22.01 20.48
N MET A 714 -15.67 20.94 20.15
CA MET A 714 -14.86 20.17 21.10
C MET A 714 -13.38 20.27 20.75
N LEU A 715 -12.57 20.58 21.75
CA LEU A 715 -11.11 20.61 21.64
C LEU A 715 -10.53 19.28 22.13
N ILE A 716 -9.56 18.75 21.39
CA ILE A 716 -8.92 17.46 21.65
C ILE A 716 -7.39 17.56 21.55
N ASP A 717 -6.68 16.51 21.96
CA ASP A 717 -5.23 16.36 21.78
C ASP A 717 -4.40 17.30 22.68
N PHE A 718 -4.50 17.09 24.00
CA PHE A 718 -3.82 17.92 25.01
C PHE A 718 -2.41 17.43 25.35
N GLU A 719 -1.79 16.61 24.50
CA GLU A 719 -0.45 16.03 24.75
C GLU A 719 0.67 17.08 24.86
N ARG A 720 0.45 18.28 24.30
CA ARG A 720 1.37 19.44 24.38
C ARG A 720 0.90 20.51 25.38
N ALA A 721 -0.24 20.31 26.03
CA ALA A 721 -0.84 21.32 26.88
C ALA A 721 0.00 21.56 28.13
N GLU A 722 -0.05 22.78 28.65
CA GLU A 722 0.65 23.15 29.88
C GLU A 722 -0.30 23.83 30.86
N GLU A 723 -0.18 23.42 32.11
CA GLU A 723 -0.82 24.09 33.23
C GLU A 723 -0.02 25.34 33.61
N VAL A 724 -0.62 26.51 33.40
CA VAL A 724 -0.02 27.78 33.78
C VAL A 724 -0.30 28.02 35.26
N LYS A 725 0.62 27.59 36.12
CA LYS A 725 0.49 27.74 37.59
C LYS A 725 0.20 29.19 38.00
N GLN A 726 -0.86 29.37 38.78
CA GLN A 726 -1.10 30.62 39.49
C GLN A 726 0.03 30.82 40.52
N ARG A 727 0.86 31.85 40.36
CA ARG A 727 1.63 32.36 41.51
C ARG A 727 0.63 32.93 42.51
N THR A 728 0.55 32.32 43.69
CA THR A 728 -0.08 32.91 44.88
C THR A 728 0.56 34.27 45.09
N VAL A 729 -0.24 35.33 45.03
CA VAL A 729 0.22 36.68 45.37
C VAL A 729 0.56 36.64 46.86
N LEU A 730 1.84 36.60 47.20
CA LEU A 730 2.29 36.82 48.58
C LEU A 730 1.75 38.19 49.01
N GLY A 731 1.12 38.19 50.18
CA GLY A 731 0.27 39.26 50.70
C GLY A 731 0.90 40.65 50.66
N ILE A 732 0.01 41.64 50.66
CA ILE A 732 0.29 43.07 50.70
C ILE A 732 1.24 43.37 51.86
N ILE A 733 2.52 43.60 51.58
CA ILE A 733 3.45 44.19 52.55
C ILE A 733 3.37 45.72 52.38
N SER A 734 2.93 46.36 53.45
CA SER A 734 2.70 47.80 53.58
C SER A 734 3.90 48.66 53.19
N ALA A 735 3.61 49.80 52.59
CA ALA A 735 4.57 50.87 52.33
C ALA A 735 5.14 51.47 53.63
N ASN A 736 6.46 51.43 53.82
CA ASN A 736 7.29 52.53 54.34
C ASN A 736 8.74 52.09 54.65
N ARG A 737 9.72 52.58 53.87
CA ARG A 737 10.76 53.52 54.33
C ARG A 737 11.77 53.82 53.22
N LYS A 738 11.94 55.13 52.99
CA LYS A 738 12.97 55.76 52.14
C LYS A 738 14.38 55.24 52.46
N ARG A 739 15.16 54.90 51.42
CA ARG A 739 16.53 55.40 51.23
C ARG A 739 16.95 55.31 49.76
N LYS A 740 17.76 56.30 49.39
CA LYS A 740 18.04 56.86 48.07
C LYS A 740 19.35 56.28 47.52
N ARG A 741 19.38 55.81 46.27
CA ARG A 741 20.45 55.99 45.25
C ARG A 741 20.08 55.28 43.94
N VAL A 742 20.46 55.90 42.83
CA VAL A 742 20.09 55.70 41.41
C VAL A 742 21.41 55.43 40.64
N PRO A 743 21.44 55.07 39.35
CA PRO A 743 20.81 53.95 38.63
C PRO A 743 21.88 52.97 38.08
N ASP A 744 21.49 51.76 37.67
CA ASP A 744 22.12 51.21 36.47
C ASP A 744 21.16 50.29 35.70
N ALA A 745 21.26 50.37 34.38
CA ALA A 745 20.26 49.94 33.43
C ALA A 745 20.37 48.45 33.07
N SER A 746 19.23 47.92 32.61
CA SER A 746 19.08 46.71 31.79
C SER A 746 19.22 45.34 32.46
N MET A 747 18.30 45.05 33.39
CA MET A 747 17.72 43.70 33.44
C MET A 747 16.24 43.79 33.12
N ALA A 748 15.93 43.49 31.86
CA ALA A 748 14.57 43.34 31.38
C ALA A 748 13.84 42.30 32.24
N LYS A 749 12.96 42.78 33.12
CA LYS A 749 11.91 41.98 33.75
C LYS A 749 11.12 41.29 32.63
N GLN A 750 11.37 40.01 32.40
CA GLN A 750 10.43 39.14 31.69
C GLN A 750 9.24 38.83 32.61
N GLY A 751 8.43 39.85 32.88
CA GLY A 751 7.05 39.69 33.32
C GLY A 751 6.18 39.65 32.07
N GLY A 752 6.24 38.55 31.32
CA GLY A 752 5.34 38.31 30.19
C GLY A 752 3.91 38.14 30.72
N ASP A 753 3.05 39.07 30.35
CA ASP A 753 1.64 39.13 30.74
C ASP A 753 0.91 37.81 30.41
N ARG A 754 0.34 37.13 31.41
CA ARG A 754 -0.35 35.84 31.25
C ARG A 754 -1.56 35.94 30.31
N SER A 755 -2.23 37.10 30.33
CA SER A 755 -3.31 37.43 29.39
C SER A 755 -2.82 37.39 27.94
N SER A 756 -1.55 37.78 27.71
CA SER A 756 -0.95 37.82 26.37
C SER A 756 -0.74 36.44 25.76
N VAL A 757 -0.44 35.40 26.55
CA VAL A 757 -0.16 34.06 26.00
C VAL A 757 -1.46 33.37 25.57
N PHE A 758 -2.49 33.43 26.41
CA PHE A 758 -3.84 32.93 26.09
C PHE A 758 -4.46 33.68 24.91
N ALA A 759 -4.36 35.02 24.88
CA ALA A 759 -4.84 35.81 23.75
C ALA A 759 -4.12 35.47 22.43
N ARG A 760 -2.81 35.24 22.47
CA ARG A 760 -2.03 34.84 21.29
C ARG A 760 -2.43 33.47 20.76
N GLU A 761 -2.70 32.49 21.61
CA GLU A 761 -3.17 31.17 21.19
C GLU A 761 -4.52 31.26 20.48
N ARG A 762 -5.49 32.00 21.05
CA ARG A 762 -6.81 32.20 20.43
C ARG A 762 -6.71 32.93 19.10
N GLN A 763 -5.89 33.98 19.04
CA GLN A 763 -5.65 34.71 17.80
C GLN A 763 -5.04 33.81 16.72
N ARG A 764 -4.07 32.96 17.07
CA ARG A 764 -3.48 31.99 16.15
C ARG A 764 -4.54 31.01 15.63
N ALA A 765 -5.32 30.40 16.51
CA ALA A 765 -6.39 29.48 16.10
C ALA A 765 -7.40 30.13 15.14
N ALA A 766 -7.78 31.39 15.40
CA ALA A 766 -8.68 32.14 14.52
C ALA A 766 -8.06 32.51 13.16
N ILE A 767 -6.73 32.63 13.07
CA ILE A 767 -6.02 32.84 11.81
C ILE A 767 -5.99 31.54 11.00
N GLU A 768 -5.62 30.42 11.64
CA GLU A 768 -5.56 29.10 10.99
C GLU A 768 -6.94 28.69 10.45
N LEU A 769 -8.01 28.90 11.21
CA LEU A 769 -9.38 28.66 10.76
C LEU A 769 -9.78 29.51 9.56
N ARG A 770 -9.23 30.72 9.42
CA ARG A 770 -9.43 31.59 8.26
C ARG A 770 -8.69 31.10 7.01
N GLY A 771 -7.62 30.32 7.19
CA GLY A 771 -6.85 29.71 6.09
C GLY A 771 -7.48 28.46 5.48
N LEU A 772 -8.47 27.85 6.12
CA LEU A 772 -9.08 26.61 5.63
C LEU A 772 -9.89 26.80 4.34
N ARG A 773 -9.76 25.82 3.43
CA ARG A 773 -10.63 25.70 2.24
C ARG A 773 -12.06 25.37 2.68
N LEU A 774 -13.01 26.07 2.09
CA LEU A 774 -14.43 25.90 2.38
C LEU A 774 -15.04 24.81 1.48
N ILE A 775 -16.03 24.10 2.00
CA ILE A 775 -16.83 23.19 1.19
C ILE A 775 -17.77 24.04 0.34
N PRO A 776 -17.83 23.85 -1.00
CA PRO A 776 -18.82 24.52 -1.84
C PRO A 776 -20.23 24.10 -1.40
N GLN A 777 -21.15 25.07 -1.34
CA GLN A 777 -22.53 24.86 -0.91
C GLN A 777 -23.28 23.91 -1.84
#